data_AF-A0A3S0CUH9-F1
#
_entry.id   AF-A0A3S0CUH9-F1
#
_cell.length_a   1.000
_cell.length_b   1.000
_cell.length_c   1.000
_cell.angle_alpha   90.00
_cell.angle_beta   90.00
_cell.angle_gamma   90.00
#
_symmetry.space_group_name_H-M   'P 1'
#
loop_
_entity.id
_entity.type
_entity.pdbx_description
1 polymer ?
#
loop_
_entity_poly.entity_id
_entity_poly.type
_entity_poly.pdbx_seq_one_letter_code
_entity_poly.pdbx_strand_id
1 'polypeptide(L)'
;MIVPEDILNDTANRAPKSLAAHLPDRALVAGATLSSIRRGGDNGATKEDEIAQTASSKTATLTLPLSSQPPDKATKDRLGAFVETGFTFGKVEYERILGTNDLVDENWLDRAKMAAQPVCRLDLQNGKATGVMISPNLLLTNWHVFNDAIDAEGCLAQFNYRLDYSGRNFEQYYDFVLDPKRYFVSNKVLDFAIVAVSTKSTDSAASLSRYGYHRLNPVPNKLSPEEWITIIQHPSGGPRQFALRENRLIEKQDNFLWYQSDTAPGSSGAPAFNDQFQMIALHHSGVPKKVGDKYVLRDGSQVDSIEGRQESEIEWIANEGLRVSSLCDAIRQLKKDVLIDELIQIIDGTIKGDVMAESLQNKSSNGQGNQETKVQEREITTTIQPAVSTAAQPGRYGSQTPEIVVPVRIVVSIETAPPWGPTLTYLSNQPSGAPTVSRADAELFGVEKMVEPQHDTKYSNRKGYDEDFLDVNVPLPVVKKTSLVSKMDNDEYVIPYEHFSVVMNKKRRLAMFTASNLDASVKMRQPNGDKPSRKELTGLGKNDQEKWYTDPRIPQDHQLPDVFYNKDRSAFDKGHIVRREDVCWGTGIQQIIRANGDTFHTTNCSPQVANYNRSNLDGIWGKLENYVAEQNKAERLSLFAGPVLKDDDQVFHGVTDRGDIEVQIPQSFWKLVISAEDGQLKAYAFVLEQDLSSTPFEFDVTPEWAPYLVSTKQLEALLDGFELPRAIHAADQFESDSASELLHRTPIRKRRK
;
A
#
# COMPACT_ATOMS: atom_id res chain seq x y z
N MET A 1 -65.86 23.64 -21.62
CA MET A 1 -67.31 23.74 -21.89
C MET A 1 -67.96 22.59 -21.14
N ILE A 2 -68.78 22.90 -20.12
CA ILE A 2 -69.76 22.01 -19.43
C ILE A 2 -69.20 20.72 -18.75
N VAL A 3 -69.76 20.41 -17.57
CA VAL A 3 -69.49 19.24 -16.70
C VAL A 3 -70.31 18.00 -17.18
N PRO A 4 -70.25 16.77 -16.61
CA PRO A 4 -70.79 16.39 -15.28
C PRO A 4 -69.82 15.54 -14.40
N GLU A 5 -69.69 15.73 -13.08
CA GLU A 5 -70.54 15.24 -11.95
C GLU A 5 -70.20 13.76 -11.54
N ASP A 6 -70.23 13.32 -10.28
CA ASP A 6 -70.75 13.98 -9.05
C ASP A 6 -70.28 13.39 -7.69
N ILE A 7 -70.74 14.02 -6.58
CA ILE A 7 -71.09 13.45 -5.25
C ILE A 7 -69.93 13.04 -4.28
N LEU A 8 -69.86 13.42 -2.98
CA LEU A 8 -70.60 14.35 -2.09
C LEU A 8 -69.74 14.74 -0.85
N ASN A 9 -69.93 15.97 -0.31
CA ASN A 9 -69.99 16.45 1.11
C ASN A 9 -68.96 15.98 2.20
N ASP A 10 -68.68 16.74 3.29
CA ASP A 10 -69.16 18.06 3.77
C ASP A 10 -68.17 18.80 4.70
N THR A 11 -68.51 20.04 5.11
CA THR A 11 -68.08 20.82 6.31
C THR A 11 -66.65 20.59 6.87
N ALA A 12 -65.66 21.49 6.83
CA ALA A 12 -65.56 22.94 7.06
C ALA A 12 -65.48 23.43 8.54
N ASN A 13 -64.48 24.30 8.77
CA ASN A 13 -64.43 25.50 9.63
C ASN A 13 -63.74 25.54 11.03
N ARG A 14 -62.94 26.61 11.19
CA ARG A 14 -62.61 27.43 12.41
C ARG A 14 -61.63 26.92 13.49
N ALA A 15 -60.43 27.51 13.45
CA ALA A 15 -59.72 28.05 14.63
C ALA A 15 -60.25 29.49 14.95
N PRO A 16 -59.71 30.30 15.90
CA PRO A 16 -58.68 30.05 16.93
C PRO A 16 -59.05 30.55 18.36
N LYS A 17 -58.19 30.32 19.38
CA LYS A 17 -57.75 31.30 20.43
C LYS A 17 -56.84 30.68 21.51
N SER A 18 -56.45 31.46 22.51
CA SER A 18 -55.29 31.25 23.40
C SER A 18 -55.61 31.30 24.92
N LEU A 19 -54.57 30.97 25.73
CA LEU A 19 -54.18 31.55 27.04
C LEU A 19 -54.21 30.64 28.31
N ALA A 20 -53.15 30.81 29.12
CA ALA A 20 -53.04 30.67 30.59
C ALA A 20 -53.05 29.30 31.33
N ALA A 21 -51.84 28.86 31.70
CA ALA A 21 -51.36 28.56 33.07
C ALA A 21 -52.19 27.75 34.11
N HIS A 22 -51.54 26.76 34.75
CA HIS A 22 -51.19 26.83 36.20
C HIS A 22 -50.14 25.79 36.64
N LEU A 23 -49.34 26.16 37.66
CA LEU A 23 -48.62 25.26 38.58
C LEU A 23 -49.34 25.28 39.94
N PRO A 24 -49.19 24.23 40.77
CA PRO A 24 -48.62 24.43 42.12
C PRO A 24 -47.79 23.21 42.63
N ASP A 25 -47.06 23.24 43.76
CA ASP A 25 -46.36 24.28 44.55
C ASP A 25 -45.62 23.60 45.74
N ARG A 26 -44.77 24.34 46.48
CA ARG A 26 -44.14 24.08 47.81
C ARG A 26 -42.81 23.29 47.81
N ALA A 27 -41.65 23.77 48.32
CA ALA A 27 -41.30 24.86 49.29
C ALA A 27 -41.62 24.51 50.78
N LEU A 28 -40.97 24.98 51.86
CA LEU A 28 -39.86 25.93 52.23
C LEU A 28 -39.48 25.57 53.73
N VAL A 29 -38.50 26.05 54.53
CA VAL A 29 -37.57 27.22 54.66
C VAL A 29 -36.29 26.78 55.45
N ALA A 30 -35.24 27.62 55.47
CA ALA A 30 -34.18 27.76 56.52
C ALA A 30 -33.00 26.75 56.57
N GLY A 31 -31.78 27.11 57.00
CA GLY A 31 -31.20 28.45 57.27
C GLY A 31 -30.73 28.72 58.72
N ALA A 32 -29.45 28.52 59.02
CA ALA A 32 -28.79 28.94 60.27
C ALA A 32 -27.26 29.12 60.12
N THR A 33 -26.67 30.08 60.83
CA THR A 33 -25.23 30.39 60.91
C THR A 33 -24.66 30.10 62.31
N LEU A 34 -23.36 29.72 62.40
CA LEU A 34 -22.46 29.72 63.58
C LEU A 34 -21.07 29.24 63.05
N SER A 35 -20.02 30.06 62.85
CA SER A 35 -19.19 30.88 63.75
C SER A 35 -18.17 30.14 64.65
N SER A 36 -16.98 29.89 64.09
CA SER A 36 -15.64 30.05 64.71
C SER A 36 -15.36 29.62 66.17
N ILE A 37 -14.54 28.56 66.33
CA ILE A 37 -13.53 28.39 67.40
C ILE A 37 -12.27 27.81 66.70
N ARG A 38 -11.05 28.36 66.65
CA ARG A 38 -10.09 29.05 67.56
C ARG A 38 -9.13 28.15 68.40
N ARG A 39 -7.89 28.08 67.89
CA ARG A 39 -6.57 28.08 68.59
C ARG A 39 -6.00 26.78 69.19
N GLY A 40 -4.66 26.75 69.21
CA GLY A 40 -3.76 25.64 69.60
C GLY A 40 -3.21 24.94 68.34
N GLY A 41 -1.92 24.99 67.98
CA GLY A 41 -0.72 25.48 68.69
C GLY A 41 -0.04 24.35 69.50
N ASP A 42 1.29 24.18 69.49
CA ASP A 42 2.36 24.96 68.87
C ASP A 42 3.69 24.13 68.87
N ASN A 43 4.70 24.56 68.09
CA ASN A 43 6.09 24.02 68.01
C ASN A 43 6.28 22.63 67.34
N GLY A 44 7.41 22.35 66.66
CA GLY A 44 8.45 23.28 66.19
C GLY A 44 9.87 22.68 66.01
N ALA A 45 10.30 22.45 64.76
CA ALA A 45 11.68 22.19 64.31
C ALA A 45 12.38 20.90 64.88
N THR A 46 13.51 20.39 64.39
CA THR A 46 14.50 20.83 63.35
C THR A 46 14.95 19.64 62.45
N LYS A 47 15.57 19.93 61.30
CA LYS A 47 16.84 19.39 60.71
C LYS A 47 17.31 17.96 61.10
N GLU A 48 18.01 17.14 60.29
CA GLU A 48 18.53 17.08 58.89
C GLU A 48 19.03 15.60 58.71
N ASP A 49 19.29 14.98 57.55
CA ASP A 49 19.39 15.42 56.14
C ASP A 49 18.97 14.26 55.18
N GLU A 50 19.46 14.21 53.92
CA GLU A 50 19.13 13.20 52.88
C GLU A 50 19.68 11.76 53.09
N ILE A 51 19.03 10.74 52.50
CA ILE A 51 19.55 9.85 51.42
C ILE A 51 18.62 8.64 51.08
N ALA A 52 18.28 8.51 49.78
CA ALA A 52 17.91 7.34 48.96
C ALA A 52 17.08 6.12 49.50
N GLN A 53 15.94 5.89 48.81
CA GLN A 53 15.28 4.58 48.51
C GLN A 53 14.73 3.75 49.71
N THR A 54 13.73 2.85 49.58
CA THR A 54 12.96 2.35 48.42
C THR A 54 11.49 2.17 48.80
N ALA A 55 10.53 2.45 47.91
CA ALA A 55 9.11 2.17 48.15
C ALA A 55 8.68 0.82 47.55
N SER A 56 7.90 0.02 48.29
CA SER A 56 7.27 -1.21 47.80
C SER A 56 5.79 -1.21 48.14
N SER A 57 4.94 -1.35 47.13
CA SER A 57 3.48 -1.44 47.27
C SER A 57 3.01 -2.90 47.11
N LYS A 58 1.98 -3.29 47.87
CA LYS A 58 1.29 -4.57 47.71
C LYS A 58 -0.19 -4.37 47.45
N THR A 59 -0.57 -4.68 46.22
CA THR A 59 -1.81 -5.31 45.75
C THR A 59 -3.06 -5.22 46.63
N ALA A 60 -4.10 -4.57 46.10
CA ALA A 60 -5.49 -4.89 46.40
C ALA A 60 -6.22 -5.19 45.08
N THR A 61 -6.92 -6.31 45.01
CA THR A 61 -7.52 -6.82 43.76
C THR A 61 -8.94 -6.27 43.55
N LEU A 62 -9.25 -5.81 42.34
CA LEU A 62 -10.63 -5.51 41.92
C LEU A 62 -10.96 -6.28 40.64
N THR A 63 -11.99 -7.12 40.67
CA THR A 63 -12.38 -7.99 39.55
C THR A 63 -13.59 -7.42 38.82
N LEU A 64 -13.55 -7.39 37.49
CA LEU A 64 -14.71 -7.09 36.63
C LEU A 64 -15.07 -8.34 35.79
N PRO A 65 -16.35 -8.53 35.43
CA PRO A 65 -16.83 -9.78 34.84
C PRO A 65 -16.51 -9.92 33.34
N LEU A 66 -16.19 -11.14 32.91
CA LEU A 66 -16.13 -11.50 31.49
C LEU A 66 -17.54 -11.47 30.87
N SER A 67 -17.70 -10.76 29.75
CA SER A 67 -18.84 -10.94 28.85
C SER A 67 -18.48 -11.98 27.78
N SER A 68 -19.00 -13.20 27.93
CA SER A 68 -18.75 -14.30 27.00
C SER A 68 -19.87 -14.43 25.96
N GLN A 69 -19.77 -13.67 24.87
CA GLN A 69 -20.53 -13.95 23.64
C GLN A 69 -19.71 -14.89 22.75
N PRO A 70 -20.27 -16.00 22.25
CA PRO A 70 -19.57 -16.88 21.31
C PRO A 70 -19.44 -16.20 19.93
N PRO A 71 -18.44 -16.57 19.11
CA PRO A 71 -18.29 -16.02 17.77
C PRO A 71 -19.52 -16.31 16.91
N ASP A 72 -19.78 -15.39 15.98
CA ASP A 72 -20.97 -15.39 15.14
C ASP A 72 -20.97 -16.54 14.12
N LYS A 73 -22.06 -16.64 13.35
CA LYS A 73 -22.22 -17.74 12.41
C LYS A 73 -21.24 -17.63 11.24
N ALA A 74 -20.99 -16.43 10.71
CA ALA A 74 -20.06 -16.23 9.59
C ALA A 74 -18.61 -16.59 9.96
N THR A 75 -18.18 -16.24 11.18
CA THR A 75 -16.89 -16.63 11.74
C THR A 75 -16.77 -18.15 11.88
N LYS A 76 -17.82 -18.84 12.36
CA LYS A 76 -17.84 -20.32 12.48
C LYS A 76 -17.87 -21.04 11.13
N ASP A 77 -18.67 -20.56 10.18
CA ASP A 77 -18.80 -21.16 8.85
C ASP A 77 -17.47 -21.00 8.07
N ARG A 78 -16.76 -19.87 8.23
CA ARG A 78 -15.36 -19.71 7.78
C ARG A 78 -14.42 -20.68 8.50
N LEU A 79 -14.48 -20.76 9.83
CA LEU A 79 -13.61 -21.64 10.64
C LEU A 79 -13.72 -23.12 10.22
N GLY A 80 -14.93 -23.57 9.85
CA GLY A 80 -15.15 -24.92 9.31
C GLY A 80 -14.37 -25.19 8.02
N ALA A 81 -14.32 -24.23 7.09
CA ALA A 81 -13.56 -24.37 5.85
C ALA A 81 -12.03 -24.35 6.06
N PHE A 82 -11.53 -23.65 7.08
CA PHE A 82 -10.10 -23.62 7.41
C PHE A 82 -9.58 -24.86 8.16
N VAL A 83 -10.45 -25.65 8.78
CA VAL A 83 -10.03 -26.88 9.50
C VAL A 83 -9.65 -28.02 8.55
N GLU A 84 -10.20 -28.09 7.34
CA GLU A 84 -9.84 -29.12 6.36
C GLU A 84 -8.41 -28.97 5.79
N THR A 85 -7.76 -27.81 5.98
CA THR A 85 -6.39 -27.55 5.49
C THR A 85 -5.31 -27.58 6.58
N GLY A 86 -5.67 -27.85 7.84
CA GLY A 86 -4.72 -28.29 8.87
C GLY A 86 -3.85 -27.21 9.53
N PHE A 87 -4.28 -25.95 9.55
CA PHE A 87 -3.56 -24.86 10.23
C PHE A 87 -4.08 -24.59 11.66
N THR A 88 -3.21 -24.14 12.57
CA THR A 88 -3.60 -23.75 13.95
C THR A 88 -3.05 -22.37 14.32
N PHE A 89 -3.94 -21.43 14.63
CA PHE A 89 -3.60 -20.07 15.04
C PHE A 89 -3.23 -19.97 16.52
N GLY A 90 -2.26 -19.10 16.84
CA GLY A 90 -1.91 -18.72 18.21
C GLY A 90 -2.75 -17.52 18.69
N LYS A 91 -3.17 -17.52 19.96
CA LYS A 91 -3.96 -16.42 20.54
C LYS A 91 -3.09 -15.22 20.94
N VAL A 92 -3.00 -14.21 20.07
CA VAL A 92 -3.19 -12.79 20.42
C VAL A 92 -3.79 -12.07 19.21
N GLU A 93 -5.09 -11.85 19.20
CA GLU A 93 -5.76 -10.96 18.25
C GLU A 93 -6.39 -9.81 19.05
N TYR A 94 -6.06 -8.55 18.75
CA TYR A 94 -6.91 -7.35 18.93
C TYR A 94 -6.23 -6.10 18.32
N GLU A 95 -5.98 -6.12 17.02
CA GLU A 95 -5.65 -4.91 16.23
C GLU A 95 -6.90 -4.39 15.50
N ARG A 96 -7.00 -3.07 15.34
CA ARG A 96 -8.15 -2.37 14.75
C ARG A 96 -7.95 -2.01 13.29
N ILE A 97 -8.38 -2.91 12.42
CA ILE A 97 -8.71 -2.62 11.03
C ILE A 97 -9.65 -1.40 10.96
N LEU A 98 -9.31 -0.38 10.17
CA LEU A 98 -10.24 0.73 9.84
C LEU A 98 -10.82 0.56 8.43
N GLY A 99 -12.09 0.17 8.36
CA GLY A 99 -12.80 -0.14 7.11
C GLY A 99 -12.51 -1.56 6.63
N THR A 100 -12.42 -1.74 5.31
CA THR A 100 -11.95 -2.98 4.69
C THR A 100 -10.47 -3.21 4.97
N ASN A 101 -10.07 -4.42 5.33
CA ASN A 101 -8.65 -4.74 5.44
C ASN A 101 -8.01 -4.86 4.05
N ASP A 102 -7.03 -4.01 3.74
CA ASP A 102 -6.24 -4.02 2.49
C ASP A 102 -4.82 -4.61 2.72
N LEU A 103 -4.58 -5.21 3.90
CA LEU A 103 -3.33 -5.91 4.21
C LEU A 103 -3.36 -7.34 3.65
N VAL A 104 -2.40 -7.63 2.77
CA VAL A 104 -2.13 -8.96 2.23
C VAL A 104 -0.65 -9.28 2.40
N ASP A 105 -0.33 -10.56 2.65
CA ASP A 105 1.06 -11.03 2.71
C ASP A 105 1.80 -10.76 1.39
N GLU A 106 3.13 -10.63 1.40
CA GLU A 106 3.94 -10.59 0.17
C GLU A 106 3.69 -11.81 -0.74
N ASN A 107 3.44 -12.99 -0.15
CA ASN A 107 3.09 -14.21 -0.89
C ASN A 107 1.83 -14.06 -1.75
N TRP A 108 0.95 -13.11 -1.44
CA TRP A 108 -0.24 -12.79 -2.21
C TRP A 108 0.12 -12.30 -3.61
N LEU A 109 1.19 -11.50 -3.77
CA LEU A 109 1.66 -11.03 -5.08
C LEU A 109 2.23 -12.16 -5.93
N ASP A 110 2.88 -13.16 -5.33
CA ASP A 110 3.30 -14.37 -6.05
C ASP A 110 2.12 -15.26 -6.41
N ARG A 111 1.15 -15.41 -5.51
CA ARG A 111 -0.14 -16.06 -5.80
C ARG A 111 -0.90 -15.33 -6.93
N ALA A 112 -0.81 -14.01 -7.03
CA ALA A 112 -1.35 -13.23 -8.16
C ALA A 112 -0.62 -13.56 -9.47
N LYS A 113 0.72 -13.62 -9.45
CA LYS A 113 1.55 -14.03 -10.62
C LYS A 113 1.25 -15.47 -11.06
N MET A 114 0.90 -16.38 -10.13
CA MET A 114 0.44 -17.74 -10.43
C MET A 114 -0.97 -17.74 -11.02
N ALA A 115 -1.94 -17.07 -10.37
CA ALA A 115 -3.31 -16.91 -10.85
C ALA A 115 -3.39 -16.25 -12.24
N ALA A 116 -2.37 -15.47 -12.61
CA ALA A 116 -2.27 -14.87 -13.94
C ALA A 116 -1.74 -15.82 -15.03
N GLN A 117 -1.11 -16.96 -14.72
CA GLN A 117 -0.55 -17.85 -15.76
C GLN A 117 -1.60 -18.37 -16.76
N PRO A 118 -2.81 -18.80 -16.35
CA PRO A 118 -3.83 -19.30 -17.27
C PRO A 118 -4.60 -18.19 -18.00
N VAL A 119 -4.24 -16.92 -17.79
CA VAL A 119 -4.89 -15.73 -18.39
C VAL A 119 -4.06 -15.23 -19.57
N CYS A 120 -4.69 -15.15 -20.72
CA CYS A 120 -4.07 -14.81 -22.00
C CYS A 120 -4.82 -13.68 -22.74
N ARG A 121 -4.12 -13.02 -23.66
CA ARG A 121 -4.76 -12.14 -24.65
C ARG A 121 -5.36 -13.01 -25.75
N LEU A 122 -6.58 -12.71 -26.17
CA LEU A 122 -7.15 -13.25 -27.39
C LEU A 122 -6.83 -12.32 -28.56
N ASP A 123 -6.13 -12.85 -29.56
CA ASP A 123 -5.92 -12.20 -30.85
C ASP A 123 -7.09 -12.53 -31.78
N LEU A 124 -7.96 -11.53 -31.99
CA LEU A 124 -9.20 -11.66 -32.75
C LEU A 124 -9.04 -11.03 -34.14
N GLN A 125 -9.77 -11.55 -35.13
CA GLN A 125 -9.81 -10.99 -36.48
C GLN A 125 -10.17 -9.47 -36.49
N ASN A 126 -11.07 -9.05 -35.60
CA ASN A 126 -11.57 -7.67 -35.49
C ASN A 126 -11.44 -7.09 -34.07
N GLY A 127 -10.32 -7.34 -33.38
CA GLY A 127 -10.08 -6.72 -32.06
C GLY A 127 -9.09 -7.48 -31.19
N LYS A 128 -9.21 -7.31 -29.88
CA LYS A 128 -8.51 -8.08 -28.84
C LYS A 128 -9.47 -8.28 -27.66
N ALA A 129 -9.32 -9.39 -26.95
CA ALA A 129 -10.07 -9.68 -25.72
C ALA A 129 -9.19 -10.39 -24.69
N THR A 130 -9.76 -10.74 -23.54
CA THR A 130 -9.12 -11.58 -22.52
C THR A 130 -9.76 -12.98 -22.53
N GLY A 131 -8.97 -13.99 -22.22
CA GLY A 131 -9.44 -15.36 -22.03
C GLY A 131 -8.74 -16.03 -20.84
N VAL A 132 -9.38 -17.04 -20.25
CA VAL A 132 -8.84 -17.80 -19.12
C VAL A 132 -9.06 -19.30 -19.30
N MET A 133 -8.02 -20.12 -19.07
CA MET A 133 -8.15 -21.58 -19.07
C MET A 133 -8.93 -22.06 -17.84
N ILE A 134 -9.96 -22.89 -18.05
CA ILE A 134 -10.82 -23.47 -17.00
C ILE A 134 -10.73 -25.01 -16.91
N SER A 135 -10.06 -25.64 -17.88
CA SER A 135 -9.58 -27.03 -17.81
C SER A 135 -8.21 -27.13 -18.52
N PRO A 136 -7.53 -28.28 -18.53
CA PRO A 136 -6.31 -28.48 -19.34
C PRO A 136 -6.49 -28.23 -20.85
N ASN A 137 -7.73 -28.13 -21.33
CA ASN A 137 -8.08 -28.09 -22.75
C ASN A 137 -9.01 -26.93 -23.15
N LEU A 138 -9.78 -26.36 -22.21
CA LEU A 138 -10.86 -25.41 -22.47
C LEU A 138 -10.56 -24.00 -21.93
N LEU A 139 -10.75 -23.01 -22.80
CA LEU A 139 -10.67 -21.58 -22.52
C LEU A 139 -12.07 -20.97 -22.42
N LEU A 140 -12.25 -20.04 -21.48
CA LEU A 140 -13.46 -19.26 -21.24
C LEU A 140 -13.24 -17.79 -21.65
N THR A 141 -14.25 -17.21 -22.30
CA THR A 141 -14.38 -15.76 -22.57
C THR A 141 -15.88 -15.41 -22.73
N ASN A 142 -16.26 -14.24 -23.27
CA ASN A 142 -17.67 -13.85 -23.44
C ASN A 142 -18.34 -14.36 -24.72
N TRP A 143 -19.67 -14.38 -24.75
CA TRP A 143 -20.43 -14.66 -25.98
C TRP A 143 -20.27 -13.52 -26.99
N HIS A 144 -20.22 -12.26 -26.55
CA HIS A 144 -19.98 -11.14 -27.46
C HIS A 144 -18.54 -11.11 -28.05
N VAL A 145 -17.62 -11.92 -27.51
CA VAL A 145 -16.26 -12.12 -28.07
C VAL A 145 -16.26 -13.22 -29.13
N PHE A 146 -16.97 -14.33 -28.89
CA PHE A 146 -17.22 -15.40 -29.87
C PHE A 146 -18.70 -15.79 -29.85
N ASN A 147 -19.48 -15.28 -30.80
CA ASN A 147 -20.91 -15.51 -30.86
C ASN A 147 -21.18 -16.97 -31.25
N ASP A 148 -20.41 -17.48 -32.21
CA ASP A 148 -20.39 -18.87 -32.63
C ASP A 148 -18.96 -19.39 -32.96
N ALA A 149 -18.88 -20.63 -33.43
CA ALA A 149 -17.64 -21.34 -33.70
C ALA A 149 -16.79 -20.76 -34.85
N ILE A 150 -17.36 -19.93 -35.73
CA ILE A 150 -16.68 -19.30 -36.86
C ILE A 150 -15.89 -18.07 -36.39
N ASP A 151 -16.45 -17.28 -35.46
CA ASP A 151 -15.75 -16.14 -34.84
C ASP A 151 -14.44 -16.58 -34.14
N ALA A 152 -14.44 -17.80 -33.58
CA ALA A 152 -13.30 -18.40 -32.91
C ALA A 152 -12.30 -19.06 -33.88
N GLU A 153 -12.64 -19.31 -35.15
CA GLU A 153 -11.75 -20.02 -36.07
C GLU A 153 -10.60 -19.12 -36.54
N GLY A 154 -9.36 -19.61 -36.37
CA GLY A 154 -8.14 -18.90 -36.74
C GLY A 154 -7.66 -17.85 -35.72
N CYS A 155 -8.44 -17.56 -34.68
CA CYS A 155 -8.05 -16.69 -33.57
C CYS A 155 -7.00 -17.35 -32.66
N LEU A 156 -6.19 -16.54 -31.96
CA LEU A 156 -5.06 -17.01 -31.15
C LEU A 156 -5.23 -16.68 -29.66
N ALA A 157 -4.78 -17.57 -28.79
CA ALA A 157 -4.61 -17.34 -27.35
C ALA A 157 -3.13 -17.12 -27.02
N GLN A 158 -2.78 -15.91 -26.60
CA GLN A 158 -1.40 -15.44 -26.43
C GLN A 158 -1.01 -15.43 -24.95
N PHE A 159 -0.39 -16.52 -24.50
CA PHE A 159 -0.04 -16.72 -23.10
C PHE A 159 1.25 -15.99 -22.73
N ASN A 160 1.28 -15.44 -21.52
CA ASN A 160 2.37 -14.59 -21.00
C ASN A 160 2.70 -13.32 -21.82
N TYR A 161 1.75 -12.82 -22.63
CA TYR A 161 1.86 -11.49 -23.25
C TYR A 161 1.79 -10.37 -22.19
N ARG A 162 2.95 -9.98 -21.65
CA ARG A 162 3.11 -9.07 -20.50
C ARG A 162 4.40 -8.26 -20.63
N LEU A 163 4.60 -7.29 -19.74
CA LEU A 163 5.90 -6.61 -19.63
C LEU A 163 6.87 -7.35 -18.70
N ASP A 164 8.17 -7.16 -18.95
CA ASP A 164 9.27 -7.52 -18.04
C ASP A 164 9.54 -6.43 -17.00
N TYR A 165 10.53 -6.64 -16.13
CA TYR A 165 10.90 -5.69 -15.07
C TYR A 165 11.51 -4.37 -15.60
N SER A 166 11.84 -4.30 -16.90
CA SER A 166 12.35 -3.11 -17.59
C SER A 166 11.30 -2.39 -18.44
N GLY A 167 10.04 -2.85 -18.39
CA GLY A 167 8.93 -2.28 -19.17
C GLY A 167 8.93 -2.70 -20.64
N ARG A 168 9.74 -3.69 -21.04
CA ARG A 168 9.75 -4.24 -22.41
C ARG A 168 8.79 -5.42 -22.50
N ASN A 169 8.32 -5.78 -23.71
CA ASN A 169 7.53 -7.00 -23.90
C ASN A 169 8.34 -8.23 -23.47
N PHE A 170 7.74 -9.10 -22.66
CA PHE A 170 8.38 -10.30 -22.13
C PHE A 170 8.62 -11.32 -23.26
N GLU A 171 9.89 -11.58 -23.56
CA GLU A 171 10.36 -12.33 -24.75
C GLU A 171 9.90 -13.80 -24.82
N GLN A 172 9.27 -14.34 -23.75
CA GLN A 172 8.71 -15.70 -23.69
C GLN A 172 7.17 -15.66 -23.54
N TYR A 173 6.50 -14.96 -24.46
CA TYR A 173 5.07 -15.15 -24.74
C TYR A 173 4.90 -16.12 -25.93
N TYR A 174 3.78 -16.85 -25.98
CA TYR A 174 3.55 -17.87 -27.01
C TYR A 174 2.09 -17.88 -27.47
N ASP A 175 1.89 -18.01 -28.77
CA ASP A 175 0.58 -18.05 -29.41
C ASP A 175 0.10 -19.49 -29.55
N PHE A 176 -1.14 -19.76 -29.13
CA PHE A 176 -1.84 -21.03 -29.28
C PHE A 176 -3.08 -20.85 -30.14
N VAL A 177 -3.44 -21.84 -30.95
CA VAL A 177 -4.57 -21.75 -31.88
C VAL A 177 -5.85 -22.17 -31.16
N LEU A 178 -6.94 -21.40 -31.32
CA LEU A 178 -8.26 -21.82 -30.87
C LEU A 178 -8.82 -22.90 -31.81
N ASP A 179 -9.34 -23.98 -31.23
CA ASP A 179 -9.86 -25.15 -31.94
C ASP A 179 -11.36 -25.35 -31.67
N PRO A 180 -12.23 -24.50 -32.25
CA PRO A 180 -13.68 -24.64 -32.10
C PRO A 180 -14.24 -25.90 -32.78
N LYS A 181 -13.44 -26.59 -33.60
CA LYS A 181 -13.79 -27.88 -34.23
C LYS A 181 -13.61 -29.05 -33.27
N ARG A 182 -12.62 -28.98 -32.37
CA ARG A 182 -12.46 -29.91 -31.24
C ARG A 182 -13.53 -29.69 -30.18
N TYR A 183 -13.80 -28.44 -29.79
CA TYR A 183 -14.96 -28.08 -28.96
C TYR A 183 -15.27 -26.58 -29.01
N PHE A 184 -16.56 -26.25 -29.14
CA PHE A 184 -17.08 -24.90 -28.94
C PHE A 184 -18.50 -24.94 -28.35
N VAL A 185 -18.80 -24.02 -27.41
CA VAL A 185 -20.16 -23.65 -27.03
C VAL A 185 -20.22 -22.20 -26.60
N SER A 186 -21.37 -21.55 -26.75
CA SER A 186 -21.60 -20.19 -26.29
C SER A 186 -23.03 -19.99 -25.77
N ASN A 187 -23.24 -18.96 -24.96
CA ASN A 187 -24.52 -18.65 -24.34
C ASN A 187 -24.74 -17.13 -24.28
N LYS A 188 -25.64 -16.64 -25.13
CA LYS A 188 -26.00 -15.21 -25.25
C LYS A 188 -26.66 -14.61 -24.00
N VAL A 189 -27.36 -15.41 -23.19
CA VAL A 189 -28.15 -14.91 -22.05
C VAL A 189 -27.28 -14.68 -20.82
N LEU A 190 -26.20 -15.47 -20.67
CA LEU A 190 -25.23 -15.36 -19.59
C LEU A 190 -23.89 -14.74 -20.05
N ASP A 191 -23.79 -14.38 -21.32
CA ASP A 191 -22.62 -13.79 -21.98
C ASP A 191 -21.29 -14.54 -21.77
N PHE A 192 -21.28 -15.84 -22.08
CA PHE A 192 -20.06 -16.65 -22.08
C PHE A 192 -19.87 -17.50 -23.34
N ALA A 193 -18.61 -17.78 -23.68
CA ALA A 193 -18.18 -18.75 -24.68
C ALA A 193 -17.06 -19.63 -24.11
N ILE A 194 -17.08 -20.93 -24.43
CA ILE A 194 -16.06 -21.91 -24.07
C ILE A 194 -15.56 -22.58 -25.36
N VAL A 195 -14.24 -22.56 -25.57
CA VAL A 195 -13.58 -23.05 -26.78
C VAL A 195 -12.36 -23.89 -26.41
N ALA A 196 -12.08 -24.96 -27.17
CA ALA A 196 -10.85 -25.73 -26.98
C ALA A 196 -9.62 -24.98 -27.53
N VAL A 197 -8.45 -25.30 -26.98
CA VAL A 197 -7.16 -24.71 -27.39
C VAL A 197 -6.20 -25.81 -27.85
N SER A 198 -5.30 -25.47 -28.78
CA SER A 198 -4.22 -26.37 -29.22
C SER A 198 -3.31 -26.73 -28.03
N THR A 199 -2.86 -27.98 -27.94
CA THR A 199 -2.00 -28.43 -26.82
C THR A 199 -0.56 -27.94 -26.93
N LYS A 200 -0.17 -27.38 -28.08
CA LYS A 200 1.13 -26.73 -28.35
C LYS A 200 0.92 -25.37 -28.98
N SER A 201 1.93 -24.50 -28.85
CA SER A 201 2.00 -23.22 -29.54
C SER A 201 2.20 -23.37 -31.05
N THR A 202 1.96 -22.30 -31.80
CA THR A 202 2.12 -22.24 -33.26
C THR A 202 3.54 -22.60 -33.73
N ASP A 203 4.56 -22.19 -32.98
CA ASP A 203 5.97 -22.53 -33.17
C ASP A 203 6.39 -23.89 -32.57
N SER A 204 5.46 -24.57 -31.87
CA SER A 204 5.70 -25.79 -31.07
C SER A 204 6.75 -25.68 -29.95
N ALA A 205 7.20 -24.47 -29.57
CA ALA A 205 8.19 -24.27 -28.52
C ALA A 205 7.59 -24.33 -27.09
N ALA A 206 6.26 -24.22 -26.94
CA ALA A 206 5.56 -24.32 -25.67
C ALA A 206 4.42 -25.36 -25.71
N SER A 207 4.11 -25.92 -24.53
CA SER A 207 2.95 -26.78 -24.27
C SER A 207 1.93 -26.02 -23.44
N LEU A 208 0.64 -26.16 -23.75
CA LEU A 208 -0.45 -25.44 -23.08
C LEU A 208 -0.50 -25.74 -21.58
N SER A 209 -0.14 -26.98 -21.20
CA SER A 209 -0.04 -27.43 -19.80
C SER A 209 0.94 -26.63 -18.94
N ARG A 210 1.83 -25.82 -19.53
CA ARG A 210 2.73 -24.91 -18.78
C ARG A 210 1.98 -23.82 -18.02
N TYR A 211 0.77 -23.48 -18.43
CA TYR A 211 0.02 -22.33 -17.90
C TYR A 211 -1.02 -22.69 -16.83
N GLY A 212 -1.33 -23.98 -16.67
CA GLY A 212 -2.37 -24.47 -15.77
C GLY A 212 -3.78 -24.02 -16.20
N TYR A 213 -4.72 -24.07 -15.26
CA TYR A 213 -6.11 -23.63 -15.42
C TYR A 213 -6.70 -23.23 -14.06
N HIS A 214 -7.81 -22.50 -14.07
CA HIS A 214 -8.57 -22.15 -12.86
C HIS A 214 -9.77 -23.09 -12.68
N ARG A 215 -9.84 -23.75 -11.52
CA ARG A 215 -11.03 -24.52 -11.14
C ARG A 215 -12.20 -23.58 -10.85
N LEU A 216 -13.26 -23.69 -11.64
CA LEU A 216 -14.52 -23.00 -11.39
C LEU A 216 -15.23 -23.63 -10.17
N ASN A 217 -15.00 -23.08 -8.97
CA ASN A 217 -15.71 -23.50 -7.76
C ASN A 217 -17.23 -23.20 -7.90
N PRO A 218 -18.14 -24.18 -7.74
CA PRO A 218 -19.59 -23.96 -7.89
C PRO A 218 -20.26 -23.26 -6.70
N VAL A 219 -19.59 -23.17 -5.54
CA VAL A 219 -20.19 -22.63 -4.30
C VAL A 219 -20.53 -21.13 -4.47
N PRO A 220 -21.76 -20.69 -4.14
CA PRO A 220 -22.16 -19.27 -4.19
C PRO A 220 -21.60 -18.48 -2.99
N ASN A 221 -21.63 -17.15 -3.08
CA ASN A 221 -21.23 -16.22 -2.00
C ASN A 221 -19.75 -16.34 -1.57
N LYS A 222 -18.84 -16.60 -2.51
CA LYS A 222 -17.37 -16.68 -2.28
C LYS A 222 -16.69 -15.35 -1.93
N LEU A 223 -17.44 -14.25 -1.95
CA LEU A 223 -16.91 -12.91 -1.72
C LEU A 223 -17.61 -12.30 -0.51
N SER A 224 -16.81 -11.77 0.41
CA SER A 224 -17.27 -11.07 1.61
C SER A 224 -17.57 -9.60 1.30
N PRO A 225 -18.47 -8.92 2.06
CA PRO A 225 -18.78 -7.50 1.83
C PRO A 225 -17.57 -6.55 1.94
N GLU A 226 -16.57 -6.94 2.75
CA GLU A 226 -15.35 -6.16 3.03
C GLU A 226 -14.11 -6.65 2.24
N GLU A 227 -14.28 -7.55 1.27
CA GLU A 227 -13.21 -8.25 0.55
C GLU A 227 -13.04 -7.69 -0.87
N TRP A 228 -11.80 -7.61 -1.34
CA TRP A 228 -11.47 -6.94 -2.61
C TRP A 228 -11.57 -7.88 -3.81
N ILE A 229 -11.81 -7.29 -4.99
CA ILE A 229 -11.94 -8.01 -6.25
C ILE A 229 -10.71 -7.76 -7.13
N THR A 230 -9.88 -8.78 -7.31
CA THR A 230 -8.75 -8.69 -8.25
C THR A 230 -9.19 -9.06 -9.66
N ILE A 231 -8.89 -8.23 -10.66
CA ILE A 231 -9.15 -8.55 -12.07
C ILE A 231 -7.84 -8.65 -12.84
N ILE A 232 -7.64 -9.76 -13.56
CA ILE A 232 -6.43 -10.02 -14.36
C ILE A 232 -6.84 -9.96 -15.83
N GLN A 233 -6.29 -8.99 -16.58
CA GLN A 233 -6.90 -8.54 -17.83
C GLN A 233 -5.88 -8.04 -18.87
N HIS A 234 -6.33 -7.92 -20.12
CA HIS A 234 -5.59 -7.29 -21.24
C HIS A 234 -6.31 -6.00 -21.72
N PRO A 235 -6.33 -4.94 -20.88
CA PRO A 235 -7.03 -3.69 -21.20
C PRO A 235 -6.41 -3.00 -22.43
N SER A 236 -7.25 -2.41 -23.27
CA SER A 236 -6.88 -1.90 -24.61
C SER A 236 -6.23 -2.96 -25.52
N GLY A 237 -6.42 -4.25 -25.24
CA GLY A 237 -5.68 -5.34 -25.89
C GLY A 237 -4.17 -5.34 -25.56
N GLY A 238 -3.76 -4.69 -24.48
CA GLY A 238 -2.35 -4.48 -24.11
C GLY A 238 -1.67 -5.69 -23.45
N PRO A 239 -0.43 -5.50 -22.97
CA PRO A 239 0.23 -6.43 -22.07
C PRO A 239 -0.60 -6.66 -20.80
N ARG A 240 -0.54 -7.88 -20.23
CA ARG A 240 -1.36 -8.27 -19.07
C ARG A 240 -1.17 -7.33 -17.88
N GLN A 241 -2.28 -6.83 -17.34
CA GLN A 241 -2.35 -5.94 -16.17
C GLN A 241 -3.27 -6.53 -15.08
N PHE A 242 -3.18 -5.97 -13.88
CA PHE A 242 -3.98 -6.33 -12.73
C PHE A 242 -4.69 -5.07 -12.21
N ALA A 243 -6.02 -5.12 -12.05
CA ALA A 243 -6.74 -4.16 -11.22
C ALA A 243 -6.82 -4.76 -9.79
N LEU A 244 -6.28 -4.03 -8.81
CA LEU A 244 -6.02 -4.55 -7.45
C LEU A 244 -6.67 -3.75 -6.32
N ARG A 245 -6.90 -2.44 -6.50
CA ARG A 245 -7.26 -1.51 -5.41
C ARG A 245 -8.52 -0.72 -5.75
N GLU A 246 -9.27 -0.30 -4.74
CA GLU A 246 -10.60 0.33 -4.87
C GLU A 246 -11.68 -0.58 -5.51
N ASN A 247 -11.38 -1.86 -5.77
CA ASN A 247 -12.25 -2.82 -6.44
C ASN A 247 -13.25 -3.52 -5.49
N ARG A 248 -14.35 -2.86 -5.10
CA ARG A 248 -15.39 -3.47 -4.23
C ARG A 248 -16.57 -4.04 -5.00
N LEU A 249 -17.25 -5.01 -4.39
CA LEU A 249 -18.62 -5.35 -4.74
C LEU A 249 -19.53 -4.14 -4.45
N ILE A 250 -20.34 -3.76 -5.43
CA ILE A 250 -21.41 -2.76 -5.30
C ILE A 250 -22.74 -3.48 -5.01
N GLU A 251 -23.07 -4.47 -5.84
CA GLU A 251 -24.35 -5.19 -5.75
C GLU A 251 -24.19 -6.63 -6.27
N LYS A 252 -25.04 -7.54 -5.79
CA LYS A 252 -25.10 -8.94 -6.23
C LYS A 252 -26.46 -9.21 -6.85
N GLN A 253 -26.48 -9.39 -8.16
CA GLN A 253 -27.65 -9.84 -8.92
C GLN A 253 -27.78 -11.37 -8.93
N ASP A 254 -28.90 -11.88 -9.44
CA ASP A 254 -29.20 -13.32 -9.50
C ASP A 254 -28.14 -14.13 -10.26
N ASN A 255 -27.66 -13.61 -11.39
CA ASN A 255 -26.63 -14.23 -12.22
C ASN A 255 -25.32 -13.43 -12.32
N PHE A 256 -25.32 -12.16 -11.90
CA PHE A 256 -24.19 -11.25 -12.11
C PHE A 256 -23.71 -10.59 -10.80
N LEU A 257 -22.48 -10.08 -10.79
CA LEU A 257 -21.98 -9.16 -9.77
C LEU A 257 -21.78 -7.78 -10.40
N TRP A 258 -22.15 -6.73 -9.67
CA TRP A 258 -21.77 -5.35 -9.99
C TRP A 258 -20.62 -4.93 -9.07
N TYR A 259 -19.53 -4.43 -9.63
CA TYR A 259 -18.32 -4.09 -8.87
C TYR A 259 -17.54 -2.91 -9.45
N GLN A 260 -16.76 -2.27 -8.59
CA GLN A 260 -15.77 -1.27 -8.99
C GLN A 260 -14.55 -1.99 -9.59
N SER A 261 -14.02 -1.47 -10.69
CA SER A 261 -12.70 -1.79 -11.25
C SER A 261 -12.37 -0.83 -12.38
N ASP A 262 -11.09 -0.53 -12.57
CA ASP A 262 -10.60 -0.02 -13.84
C ASP A 262 -10.65 -1.15 -14.88
N THR A 263 -11.22 -0.87 -16.05
CA THR A 263 -11.37 -1.76 -17.21
C THR A 263 -11.28 -0.92 -18.50
N ALA A 264 -11.01 -1.56 -19.64
CA ALA A 264 -10.93 -0.89 -20.94
C ALA A 264 -11.27 -1.88 -22.08
N PRO A 265 -11.51 -1.45 -23.33
CA PRO A 265 -11.80 -2.35 -24.45
C PRO A 265 -10.80 -3.51 -24.56
N GLY A 266 -11.30 -4.75 -24.57
CA GLY A 266 -10.48 -5.97 -24.51
C GLY A 266 -10.31 -6.57 -23.11
N SER A 267 -10.79 -5.91 -22.06
CA SER A 267 -11.04 -6.52 -20.74
C SER A 267 -12.14 -7.60 -20.78
N SER A 268 -13.00 -7.63 -21.80
CA SER A 268 -14.00 -8.69 -22.02
C SER A 268 -13.39 -10.09 -21.88
N GLY A 269 -14.02 -10.93 -21.07
CA GLY A 269 -13.56 -12.28 -20.75
C GLY A 269 -12.52 -12.36 -19.63
N ALA A 270 -12.19 -11.24 -18.98
CA ALA A 270 -11.27 -11.24 -17.84
C ALA A 270 -11.87 -11.94 -16.60
N PRO A 271 -11.11 -12.83 -15.95
CA PRO A 271 -11.52 -13.37 -14.66
C PRO A 271 -11.35 -12.34 -13.53
N ALA A 272 -12.42 -12.21 -12.75
CA ALA A 272 -12.45 -11.53 -11.46
C ALA A 272 -12.31 -12.56 -10.33
N PHE A 273 -11.48 -12.26 -9.34
CA PHE A 273 -11.08 -13.12 -8.23
C PHE A 273 -11.35 -12.46 -6.87
N ASN A 274 -11.47 -13.28 -5.82
CA ASN A 274 -11.33 -12.84 -4.44
C ASN A 274 -9.86 -12.96 -3.96
N ASP A 275 -9.57 -12.57 -2.70
CA ASP A 275 -8.20 -12.59 -2.14
C ASP A 275 -7.59 -13.99 -1.99
N GLN A 276 -8.39 -15.05 -2.07
CA GLN A 276 -7.89 -16.42 -2.13
C GLN A 276 -7.50 -16.86 -3.56
N PHE A 277 -7.68 -16.00 -4.56
CA PHE A 277 -7.63 -16.29 -6.00
C PHE A 277 -8.63 -17.34 -6.47
N GLN A 278 -9.80 -17.44 -5.81
CA GLN A 278 -10.94 -18.15 -6.39
C GLN A 278 -11.63 -17.23 -7.40
N MET A 279 -11.85 -17.71 -8.63
CA MET A 279 -12.61 -16.95 -9.62
C MET A 279 -14.06 -16.79 -9.15
N ILE A 280 -14.51 -15.54 -9.00
CA ILE A 280 -15.84 -15.18 -8.53
C ILE A 280 -16.79 -14.80 -9.68
N ALA A 281 -16.26 -14.16 -10.72
CA ALA A 281 -17.01 -13.74 -11.90
C ALA A 281 -16.14 -13.69 -13.17
N LEU A 282 -16.81 -13.70 -14.32
CA LEU A 282 -16.25 -13.40 -15.64
C LEU A 282 -16.71 -12.00 -16.05
N HIS A 283 -15.81 -11.04 -16.19
CA HIS A 283 -16.13 -9.68 -16.63
C HIS A 283 -16.68 -9.68 -18.07
N HIS A 284 -17.65 -8.79 -18.37
CA HIS A 284 -18.21 -8.68 -19.71
C HIS A 284 -18.64 -7.28 -20.16
N SER A 285 -19.04 -6.38 -19.24
CA SER A 285 -19.45 -5.03 -19.62
C SER A 285 -19.31 -4.02 -18.47
N GLY A 286 -19.34 -2.73 -18.81
CA GLY A 286 -19.70 -1.68 -17.86
C GLY A 286 -21.22 -1.60 -17.65
N VAL A 287 -21.64 -1.11 -16.48
CA VAL A 287 -23.04 -0.77 -16.18
C VAL A 287 -23.21 0.74 -16.35
N PRO A 288 -23.93 1.20 -17.38
CA PRO A 288 -24.14 2.63 -17.63
C PRO A 288 -25.25 3.15 -16.71
N LYS A 289 -25.07 4.37 -16.20
CA LYS A 289 -26.06 5.06 -15.37
C LYS A 289 -27.34 5.32 -16.17
N LYS A 290 -28.48 5.10 -15.53
CA LYS A 290 -29.81 5.40 -16.10
C LYS A 290 -30.65 6.27 -15.17
N VAL A 291 -31.52 7.08 -15.77
CA VAL A 291 -32.57 7.84 -15.08
C VAL A 291 -33.87 7.59 -15.82
N GLY A 292 -34.74 6.77 -15.23
CA GLY A 292 -35.80 6.10 -16.00
C GLY A 292 -35.16 5.19 -17.07
N ASP A 293 -35.73 5.17 -18.26
CA ASP A 293 -35.23 4.34 -19.37
C ASP A 293 -34.02 4.95 -20.11
N LYS A 294 -33.68 6.23 -19.87
CA LYS A 294 -32.60 6.95 -20.55
C LYS A 294 -31.24 6.74 -19.89
N TYR A 295 -30.20 6.58 -20.72
CA TYR A 295 -28.80 6.54 -20.31
C TYR A 295 -28.28 7.95 -20.00
N VAL A 296 -27.36 8.09 -19.04
CA VAL A 296 -26.73 9.36 -18.68
C VAL A 296 -25.31 9.43 -19.24
N LEU A 297 -24.98 10.57 -19.86
CA LEU A 297 -23.62 10.90 -20.33
C LEU A 297 -22.89 11.76 -19.29
N ARG A 298 -21.56 11.80 -19.35
CA ARG A 298 -20.70 12.54 -18.38
C ARG A 298 -20.88 14.06 -18.39
N ASP A 299 -21.51 14.62 -19.42
CA ASP A 299 -21.94 16.02 -19.47
C ASP A 299 -23.27 16.28 -18.75
N GLY A 300 -23.90 15.24 -18.20
CA GLY A 300 -25.20 15.26 -17.53
C GLY A 300 -26.40 15.13 -18.48
N SER A 301 -26.18 15.00 -19.79
CA SER A 301 -27.27 14.80 -20.76
C SER A 301 -27.84 13.38 -20.69
N GLN A 302 -29.10 13.24 -21.14
CA GLN A 302 -29.83 11.97 -21.12
C GLN A 302 -30.21 11.53 -22.53
N VAL A 303 -29.84 10.31 -22.91
CA VAL A 303 -29.98 9.77 -24.27
C VAL A 303 -30.73 8.43 -24.28
N ASP A 304 -31.49 8.19 -25.34
CA ASP A 304 -32.29 6.96 -25.49
C ASP A 304 -31.45 5.74 -25.92
N SER A 305 -30.25 5.95 -26.45
CA SER A 305 -29.25 4.90 -26.71
C SER A 305 -27.82 5.44 -26.57
N ILE A 306 -26.92 4.54 -26.18
CA ILE A 306 -25.47 4.71 -26.14
C ILE A 306 -24.75 4.01 -27.31
N GLU A 307 -25.49 3.31 -28.16
CA GLU A 307 -24.95 2.59 -29.32
C GLU A 307 -24.24 3.55 -30.29
N GLY A 308 -22.98 3.25 -30.63
CA GLY A 308 -22.14 4.10 -31.49
C GLY A 308 -21.48 5.31 -30.82
N ARG A 309 -21.64 5.51 -29.50
CA ARG A 309 -20.92 6.53 -28.73
C ARG A 309 -19.55 6.04 -28.24
N GLN A 310 -18.66 6.96 -27.89
CA GLN A 310 -17.42 6.62 -27.19
C GLN A 310 -17.72 6.29 -25.72
N GLU A 311 -17.06 5.28 -25.15
CA GLU A 311 -17.24 4.90 -23.74
C GLU A 311 -16.87 6.03 -22.76
N SER A 312 -16.01 6.96 -23.19
CA SER A 312 -15.63 8.18 -22.48
C SER A 312 -16.77 9.21 -22.35
N GLU A 313 -17.77 9.16 -23.23
CA GLU A 313 -18.98 9.99 -23.13
C GLU A 313 -19.93 9.50 -22.03
N ILE A 314 -19.87 8.21 -21.68
CA ILE A 314 -20.89 7.54 -20.86
C ILE A 314 -20.54 7.67 -19.37
N GLU A 315 -21.55 7.94 -18.54
CA GLU A 315 -21.40 7.88 -17.08
C GLU A 315 -21.63 6.43 -16.62
N TRP A 316 -20.55 5.73 -16.30
CA TRP A 316 -20.58 4.35 -15.79
C TRP A 316 -20.68 4.34 -14.25
N ILE A 317 -21.45 3.41 -13.68
CA ILE A 317 -21.65 3.26 -12.22
C ILE A 317 -21.03 2.00 -11.64
N ALA A 318 -20.81 0.97 -12.46
CA ALA A 318 -20.20 -0.31 -12.07
C ALA A 318 -19.60 -1.01 -13.31
N ASN A 319 -18.87 -2.09 -13.07
CA ASN A 319 -18.65 -3.17 -14.04
C ASN A 319 -19.58 -4.33 -13.70
N GLU A 320 -20.00 -5.09 -14.70
CA GLU A 320 -20.78 -6.32 -14.55
C GLU A 320 -19.94 -7.57 -14.86
N GLY A 321 -20.23 -8.67 -14.17
CA GLY A 321 -19.58 -9.96 -14.43
C GLY A 321 -20.47 -11.15 -14.10
N LEU A 322 -20.52 -12.14 -15.00
CA LEU A 322 -21.25 -13.39 -14.79
C LEU A 322 -20.68 -14.14 -13.58
N ARG A 323 -21.52 -14.43 -12.59
CA ARG A 323 -21.15 -15.18 -11.38
C ARG A 323 -20.72 -16.60 -11.73
N VAL A 324 -19.56 -17.02 -11.24
CA VAL A 324 -19.03 -18.37 -11.48
C VAL A 324 -19.97 -19.48 -10.96
N SER A 325 -20.79 -19.24 -9.93
CA SER A 325 -21.82 -20.20 -9.52
C SER A 325 -22.85 -20.45 -10.64
N SER A 326 -23.36 -19.37 -11.25
CA SER A 326 -24.37 -19.44 -12.32
C SER A 326 -23.76 -19.99 -13.62
N LEU A 327 -22.48 -19.70 -13.88
CA LEU A 327 -21.71 -20.35 -14.94
C LEU A 327 -21.58 -21.86 -14.73
N CYS A 328 -21.27 -22.33 -13.51
CA CYS A 328 -21.19 -23.77 -13.21
C CYS A 328 -22.53 -24.48 -13.44
N ASP A 329 -23.63 -23.87 -13.01
CA ASP A 329 -24.97 -24.45 -13.20
C ASP A 329 -25.43 -24.40 -14.67
N ALA A 330 -24.94 -23.44 -15.47
CA ALA A 330 -25.09 -23.44 -16.92
C ALA A 330 -24.23 -24.53 -17.60
N ILE A 331 -22.98 -24.72 -17.17
CA ILE A 331 -22.06 -25.77 -17.67
C ILE A 331 -22.66 -27.16 -17.45
N ARG A 332 -23.25 -27.42 -16.28
CA ARG A 332 -23.95 -28.69 -15.96
C ARG A 332 -25.19 -28.96 -16.83
N GLN A 333 -25.73 -27.96 -17.51
CA GLN A 333 -26.87 -28.07 -18.43
C GLN A 333 -26.45 -28.19 -19.91
N LEU A 334 -25.16 -28.15 -20.21
CA LEU A 334 -24.65 -28.32 -21.57
C LEU A 334 -24.84 -29.75 -22.07
N LYS A 335 -24.78 -29.93 -23.39
CA LYS A 335 -24.71 -31.26 -24.00
C LYS A 335 -23.42 -31.95 -23.55
N LYS A 336 -23.53 -33.23 -23.19
CA LYS A 336 -22.38 -34.06 -22.85
C LYS A 336 -21.35 -34.08 -23.97
N ASP A 337 -20.11 -33.87 -23.58
CA ASP A 337 -18.90 -33.98 -24.38
C ASP A 337 -17.76 -34.42 -23.44
N VAL A 338 -16.72 -35.07 -23.95
CA VAL A 338 -15.61 -35.56 -23.13
C VAL A 338 -14.87 -34.44 -22.38
N LEU A 339 -14.75 -33.25 -22.98
CA LEU A 339 -14.10 -32.10 -22.35
C LEU A 339 -15.02 -31.38 -21.34
N ILE A 340 -16.34 -31.47 -21.52
CA ILE A 340 -17.33 -30.98 -20.54
C ILE A 340 -17.47 -31.96 -19.37
N ASP A 341 -17.46 -33.26 -19.60
CA ASP A 341 -17.45 -34.26 -18.55
C ASP A 341 -16.11 -34.20 -17.75
N GLU A 342 -14.97 -33.86 -18.38
CA GLU A 342 -13.71 -33.47 -17.70
C GLU A 342 -13.88 -32.20 -16.86
N LEU A 343 -14.40 -31.12 -17.44
CA LEU A 343 -14.62 -29.84 -16.77
C LEU A 343 -15.59 -29.96 -15.57
N ILE A 344 -16.65 -30.75 -15.67
CA ILE A 344 -17.58 -31.01 -14.56
C ILE A 344 -16.89 -31.78 -13.43
N GLN A 345 -16.05 -32.78 -13.75
CA GLN A 345 -15.24 -33.47 -12.74
C GLN A 345 -14.20 -32.55 -12.06
N ILE A 346 -13.70 -31.53 -12.76
CA ILE A 346 -12.86 -30.47 -12.18
C ILE A 346 -13.71 -29.55 -11.28
N ILE A 347 -14.87 -29.06 -11.75
CA ILE A 347 -15.82 -28.23 -10.98
C ILE A 347 -16.20 -28.91 -9.66
N ASP A 348 -16.59 -30.18 -9.71
CA ASP A 348 -17.00 -30.95 -8.54
C ASP A 348 -15.80 -31.40 -7.66
N GLY A 349 -14.56 -31.28 -8.16
CA GLY A 349 -13.32 -31.57 -7.41
C GLY A 349 -12.90 -33.04 -7.40
N THR A 350 -13.54 -33.87 -8.23
CA THR A 350 -13.19 -35.28 -8.49
C THR A 350 -11.83 -35.38 -9.17
N ILE A 351 -11.58 -34.53 -10.17
CA ILE A 351 -10.24 -34.27 -10.69
C ILE A 351 -9.64 -33.16 -9.82
N LYS A 352 -8.51 -33.46 -9.17
CA LYS A 352 -7.78 -32.50 -8.33
C LYS A 352 -6.66 -31.85 -9.12
N GLY A 353 -6.80 -30.54 -9.33
CA GLY A 353 -5.81 -29.69 -9.97
C GLY A 353 -6.40 -28.30 -10.22
N ASP A 354 -5.55 -27.30 -10.07
CA ASP A 354 -5.67 -25.95 -10.62
C ASP A 354 -4.30 -25.26 -10.43
N VAL A 355 -4.10 -24.11 -11.06
CA VAL A 355 -2.83 -23.37 -11.03
C VAL A 355 -2.39 -22.97 -9.62
N MET A 356 -3.32 -22.87 -8.66
CA MET A 356 -3.01 -22.55 -7.26
C MET A 356 -2.60 -23.83 -6.50
N ALA A 357 -3.30 -24.94 -6.70
CA ALA A 357 -3.07 -26.22 -6.05
C ALA A 357 -1.80 -26.94 -6.53
N GLU A 358 -1.45 -26.84 -7.82
CA GLU A 358 -0.25 -27.48 -8.38
C GLU A 358 1.05 -26.88 -7.80
N SER A 359 1.04 -25.60 -7.43
CA SER A 359 2.17 -24.92 -6.77
C SER A 359 2.60 -25.58 -5.45
N LEU A 360 1.64 -26.13 -4.70
CA LEU A 360 1.87 -26.82 -3.43
C LEU A 360 2.43 -28.24 -3.62
N GLN A 361 2.09 -28.90 -4.72
CA GLN A 361 2.52 -30.27 -5.00
C GLN A 361 3.92 -30.35 -5.62
N ASN A 362 4.31 -29.36 -6.44
CA ASN A 362 5.61 -29.35 -7.12
C ASN A 362 6.84 -29.20 -6.20
N LYS A 363 6.64 -28.90 -4.90
CA LYS A 363 7.70 -29.00 -3.87
C LYS A 363 7.90 -30.42 -3.30
N SER A 364 7.08 -31.40 -3.71
CA SER A 364 7.15 -32.80 -3.26
C SER A 364 7.62 -33.78 -4.34
N SER A 365 7.59 -33.39 -5.62
CA SER A 365 7.81 -34.29 -6.78
C SER A 365 9.23 -34.25 -7.37
N ASN A 366 10.04 -33.21 -7.12
CA ASN A 366 11.46 -33.16 -7.53
C ASN A 366 12.39 -34.02 -6.64
N GLY A 367 11.94 -35.21 -6.28
CA GLY A 367 12.69 -36.22 -5.53
C GLY A 367 12.84 -37.51 -6.33
N GLN A 368 14.03 -37.72 -6.91
CA GLN A 368 14.48 -38.89 -7.69
C GLN A 368 13.85 -39.04 -9.10
N GLY A 369 14.70 -38.98 -10.13
CA GLY A 369 14.28 -39.10 -11.53
C GLY A 369 15.44 -39.21 -12.54
N ASN A 370 16.58 -39.81 -12.17
CA ASN A 370 17.68 -40.01 -13.11
C ASN A 370 17.31 -41.01 -14.21
N GLN A 371 17.18 -40.54 -15.45
CA GLN A 371 17.48 -41.34 -16.65
C GLN A 371 18.30 -40.51 -17.64
N GLU A 372 19.22 -41.19 -18.34
CA GLU A 372 20.27 -40.57 -19.13
C GLU A 372 19.81 -40.25 -20.56
N THR A 373 19.83 -38.99 -20.96
CA THR A 373 19.77 -38.63 -22.39
C THR A 373 21.20 -38.57 -22.95
N LYS A 374 21.63 -39.67 -23.57
CA LYS A 374 22.94 -39.77 -24.24
C LYS A 374 23.14 -38.67 -25.28
N VAL A 375 24.11 -37.78 -25.04
CA VAL A 375 24.77 -37.02 -26.11
C VAL A 375 25.82 -37.92 -26.74
N GLN A 376 25.75 -38.13 -28.05
CA GLN A 376 26.83 -38.82 -28.77
C GLN A 376 27.99 -37.86 -29.01
N GLU A 377 29.20 -38.28 -28.65
CA GLU A 377 30.41 -37.61 -29.11
C GLU A 377 30.51 -37.68 -30.65
N ARG A 378 30.92 -36.56 -31.25
CA ARG A 378 31.54 -36.54 -32.57
C ARG A 378 32.85 -35.79 -32.46
N GLU A 379 33.94 -36.48 -32.75
CA GLU A 379 35.27 -35.89 -32.80
C GLU A 379 35.33 -34.81 -33.89
N ILE A 380 35.92 -33.66 -33.55
CA ILE A 380 36.48 -32.72 -34.54
C ILE A 380 37.92 -32.43 -34.10
N THR A 381 38.85 -33.17 -34.67
CA THR A 381 40.28 -33.08 -34.37
C THR A 381 40.90 -31.86 -35.02
N THR A 382 41.43 -30.92 -34.22
CA THR A 382 42.31 -29.85 -34.71
C THR A 382 43.59 -29.80 -33.87
N THR A 383 44.68 -30.30 -34.44
CA THR A 383 46.01 -30.38 -33.81
C THR A 383 46.70 -29.01 -33.76
N ILE A 384 47.32 -28.66 -32.62
CA ILE A 384 48.39 -27.66 -32.55
C ILE A 384 49.56 -28.26 -31.76
N GLN A 385 50.76 -28.23 -32.35
CA GLN A 385 52.02 -28.67 -31.71
C GLN A 385 52.75 -27.50 -31.03
N PRO A 386 53.64 -27.78 -30.04
CA PRO A 386 54.22 -26.74 -29.19
C PRO A 386 55.42 -26.02 -29.84
N ALA A 387 55.62 -24.77 -29.44
CA ALA A 387 56.88 -24.04 -29.61
C ALA A 387 57.63 -23.98 -28.26
N VAL A 388 58.93 -24.29 -28.27
CA VAL A 388 59.78 -24.37 -27.07
C VAL A 388 60.72 -23.16 -26.99
N SER A 389 60.96 -22.64 -25.79
CA SER A 389 62.14 -21.81 -25.47
C SER A 389 62.59 -22.03 -24.02
N THR A 390 63.82 -21.64 -23.68
CA THR A 390 64.64 -22.32 -22.64
C THR A 390 65.10 -21.46 -21.45
N ALA A 391 64.78 -21.93 -20.24
CA ALA A 391 65.62 -22.11 -19.03
C ALA A 391 66.65 -21.06 -18.51
N ALA A 392 66.86 -21.09 -17.18
CA ALA A 392 68.01 -20.58 -16.38
C ALA A 392 68.12 -19.04 -16.16
N GLN A 393 68.64 -18.48 -15.05
CA GLN A 393 69.12 -18.95 -13.71
C GLN A 393 68.98 -17.76 -12.68
N PRO A 394 69.26 -17.90 -11.36
CA PRO A 394 68.76 -16.97 -10.30
C PRO A 394 69.80 -16.02 -9.65
N GLY A 395 69.33 -14.97 -8.94
CA GLY A 395 70.16 -14.32 -7.88
C GLY A 395 69.74 -12.93 -7.31
N ARG A 396 69.66 -12.87 -5.96
CA ARG A 396 69.90 -11.72 -5.02
C ARG A 396 68.96 -10.48 -4.93
N TYR A 397 68.37 -10.33 -3.73
CA TYR A 397 68.29 -9.13 -2.87
C TYR A 397 68.13 -7.70 -3.46
N GLY A 398 66.95 -7.10 -3.21
CA GLY A 398 66.85 -5.97 -2.27
C GLY A 398 66.59 -4.54 -2.80
N SER A 399 65.32 -4.13 -2.81
CA SER A 399 64.85 -2.75 -2.51
C SER A 399 63.33 -2.75 -2.26
N GLN A 400 62.77 -1.68 -1.67
CA GLN A 400 61.32 -1.55 -1.38
C GLN A 400 60.64 -0.50 -2.26
N THR A 401 59.45 -0.83 -2.77
CA THR A 401 58.34 0.10 -3.02
C THR A 401 57.02 -0.65 -2.79
N PRO A 402 56.04 -0.11 -2.03
CA PRO A 402 54.72 -0.74 -1.91
C PRO A 402 53.90 -0.49 -3.19
N GLU A 403 53.55 -1.57 -3.90
CA GLU A 403 52.70 -1.50 -5.09
C GLU A 403 51.22 -1.54 -4.69
N ILE A 404 50.46 -0.50 -5.06
CA ILE A 404 49.03 -0.42 -4.77
C ILE A 404 48.27 -1.16 -5.88
N VAL A 405 47.91 -2.42 -5.60
CA VAL A 405 47.07 -3.22 -6.50
C VAL A 405 45.62 -2.73 -6.44
N VAL A 406 45.23 -1.89 -7.40
CA VAL A 406 43.83 -1.50 -7.62
C VAL A 406 43.15 -2.56 -8.50
N PRO A 407 42.14 -3.30 -8.02
CA PRO A 407 41.44 -4.29 -8.83
C PRO A 407 40.47 -3.62 -9.81
N VAL A 408 40.98 -3.22 -10.98
CA VAL A 408 40.16 -2.65 -12.07
C VAL A 408 39.31 -3.75 -12.70
N ARG A 409 37.99 -3.68 -12.48
CA ARG A 409 37.03 -4.65 -13.05
C ARG A 409 36.70 -4.28 -14.50
N ILE A 410 37.53 -4.73 -15.44
CA ILE A 410 37.29 -4.52 -16.88
C ILE A 410 36.16 -5.45 -17.35
N VAL A 411 35.01 -4.88 -17.72
CA VAL A 411 33.94 -5.61 -18.41
C VAL A 411 34.19 -5.53 -19.92
N VAL A 412 34.57 -6.65 -20.52
CA VAL A 412 34.75 -6.76 -21.98
C VAL A 412 33.45 -7.25 -22.60
N SER A 413 32.65 -6.34 -23.13
CA SER A 413 31.49 -6.68 -23.97
C SER A 413 31.97 -7.20 -25.32
N ILE A 414 31.80 -8.49 -25.59
CA ILE A 414 32.10 -9.09 -26.89
C ILE A 414 30.83 -9.06 -27.75
N GLU A 415 30.70 -8.03 -28.59
CA GLU A 415 29.66 -7.97 -29.61
C GLU A 415 30.01 -8.86 -30.81
N THR A 416 29.23 -9.90 -31.06
CA THR A 416 29.33 -10.71 -32.28
C THR A 416 28.35 -10.20 -33.34
N ALA A 417 28.77 -9.19 -34.11
CA ALA A 417 28.03 -8.71 -35.27
C ALA A 417 28.22 -9.63 -36.51
N PRO A 418 27.24 -9.73 -37.43
CA PRO A 418 27.36 -10.53 -38.66
C PRO A 418 28.36 -9.94 -39.67
N PRO A 419 28.85 -10.73 -40.64
CA PRO A 419 29.84 -10.28 -41.62
C PRO A 419 29.25 -9.50 -42.83
N TRP A 420 30.15 -8.72 -43.46
CA TRP A 420 30.02 -8.02 -44.75
C TRP A 420 29.27 -6.66 -44.74
N GLY A 421 29.97 -5.61 -45.21
CA GLY A 421 29.47 -4.22 -45.30
C GLY A 421 29.01 -3.82 -46.71
N PRO A 422 29.23 -2.56 -47.20
CA PRO A 422 30.34 -1.65 -46.85
C PRO A 422 29.94 -0.28 -46.25
N THR A 423 30.95 0.44 -45.75
CA THR A 423 30.89 1.80 -45.19
C THR A 423 30.65 2.89 -46.25
N LEU A 424 29.79 3.87 -45.95
CA LEU A 424 29.90 5.23 -46.52
C LEU A 424 29.63 6.33 -45.48
N THR A 425 30.71 7.00 -45.10
CA THR A 425 30.85 8.44 -44.77
C THR A 425 29.66 9.19 -44.15
N TYR A 426 29.78 9.54 -42.86
CA TYR A 426 29.02 10.64 -42.27
C TYR A 426 29.37 11.97 -42.97
N LEU A 427 28.39 12.58 -43.63
CA LEU A 427 28.39 14.00 -44.01
C LEU A 427 27.29 14.71 -43.25
N SER A 428 27.62 15.81 -42.59
CA SER A 428 26.72 16.52 -41.67
C SER A 428 25.59 17.22 -42.41
N ASN A 429 24.36 16.75 -42.21
CA ASN A 429 23.15 17.51 -42.48
C ASN A 429 22.17 17.29 -41.32
N GLN A 430 21.70 18.36 -40.68
CA GLN A 430 20.66 18.27 -39.66
C GLN A 430 19.26 18.27 -40.31
N PRO A 431 18.37 17.37 -39.88
CA PRO A 431 16.95 17.65 -39.80
C PRO A 431 16.66 18.34 -38.45
N SER A 432 16.20 19.58 -38.49
CA SER A 432 15.54 20.18 -37.32
C SER A 432 14.18 19.52 -37.15
N GLY A 433 13.87 18.97 -35.97
CA GLY A 433 12.64 18.22 -35.76
C GLY A 433 12.70 17.19 -34.64
N ALA A 434 13.14 17.58 -33.45
CA ALA A 434 12.77 16.80 -32.26
C ALA A 434 11.25 16.91 -32.06
N PRO A 435 10.50 15.83 -31.83
CA PRO A 435 9.08 15.92 -31.54
C PRO A 435 8.91 16.57 -30.16
N THR A 436 8.44 17.83 -30.15
CA THR A 436 8.01 18.50 -28.94
C THR A 436 6.80 17.78 -28.37
N VAL A 437 7.02 16.88 -27.40
CA VAL A 437 5.93 16.24 -26.63
C VAL A 437 5.08 17.37 -26.07
N SER A 438 3.80 17.40 -26.43
CA SER A 438 2.95 18.53 -26.03
C SER A 438 2.62 18.41 -24.55
N ARG A 439 2.35 19.54 -23.91
CA ARG A 439 2.01 19.57 -22.48
C ARG A 439 0.68 18.86 -22.18
N ALA A 440 -0.14 18.56 -23.20
CA ALA A 440 -1.39 17.81 -23.07
C ALA A 440 -1.18 16.27 -23.09
N ASP A 441 -0.15 15.77 -23.77
CA ASP A 441 0.10 14.31 -23.88
C ASP A 441 0.49 13.68 -22.53
N ALA A 442 1.00 14.51 -21.61
CA ALA A 442 1.35 14.13 -20.24
C ALA A 442 0.17 14.11 -19.26
N GLU A 443 -1.02 14.61 -19.65
CA GLU A 443 -2.23 14.59 -18.79
C GLU A 443 -3.14 13.38 -19.11
N LEU A 444 -2.90 12.68 -20.22
CA LEU A 444 -3.71 11.53 -20.65
C LEU A 444 -3.25 10.19 -20.06
N PHE A 445 -2.01 10.12 -19.57
CA PHE A 445 -1.47 8.99 -18.82
C PHE A 445 -1.26 9.41 -17.37
N GLY A 446 -2.10 8.91 -16.46
CA GLY A 446 -2.07 9.25 -15.03
C GLY A 446 -0.87 8.65 -14.28
N VAL A 447 0.34 9.12 -14.59
CA VAL A 447 1.57 8.81 -13.84
C VAL A 447 1.43 9.39 -12.43
N GLU A 448 1.46 8.55 -11.40
CA GLU A 448 1.49 9.02 -10.01
C GLU A 448 2.71 9.92 -9.79
N LYS A 449 2.46 11.20 -9.54
CA LYS A 449 3.51 12.20 -9.39
C LYS A 449 3.59 12.64 -7.93
N MET A 450 4.81 12.61 -7.40
CA MET A 450 5.16 13.31 -6.16
C MET A 450 5.14 14.82 -6.45
N VAL A 451 4.08 15.50 -6.02
CA VAL A 451 3.84 16.94 -6.25
C VAL A 451 3.88 17.66 -4.90
N GLU A 452 4.64 18.74 -4.81
CA GLU A 452 4.61 19.61 -3.63
C GLU A 452 3.21 20.23 -3.51
N PRO A 453 2.52 20.10 -2.36
CA PRO A 453 1.21 20.71 -2.19
C PRO A 453 1.32 22.23 -2.32
N GLN A 454 0.22 22.86 -2.73
CA GLN A 454 0.11 24.30 -2.88
C GLN A 454 0.56 25.01 -1.59
N HIS A 455 1.71 25.67 -1.66
CA HIS A 455 2.33 26.36 -0.54
C HIS A 455 2.74 27.78 -0.94
N ASP A 456 2.77 28.67 0.04
CA ASP A 456 3.14 30.08 -0.16
C ASP A 456 4.59 30.30 0.28
N THR A 457 5.50 30.41 -0.70
CA THR A 457 6.93 30.65 -0.47
C THR A 457 7.25 32.02 0.14
N LYS A 458 6.26 32.92 0.28
CA LYS A 458 6.43 34.22 0.93
C LYS A 458 6.34 34.09 2.46
N TYR A 459 7.32 33.43 3.07
CA TYR A 459 7.38 33.19 4.53
C TYR A 459 7.25 34.45 5.40
N SER A 460 7.52 35.64 4.86
CA SER A 460 7.40 36.94 5.57
C SER A 460 5.96 37.35 5.93
N ASN A 461 4.93 36.54 5.63
CA ASN A 461 3.55 36.76 6.08
C ASN A 461 3.14 35.82 7.23
N ARG A 462 3.98 34.84 7.59
CA ARG A 462 3.72 33.92 8.70
C ARG A 462 3.98 34.62 10.03
N LYS A 463 3.06 34.50 10.97
CA LYS A 463 3.25 34.98 12.35
C LYS A 463 3.83 33.93 13.29
N GLY A 464 3.69 32.64 12.93
CA GLY A 464 4.01 31.53 13.82
C GLY A 464 2.85 31.19 14.75
N TYR A 465 3.21 30.59 15.88
CA TYR A 465 2.38 30.42 17.06
C TYR A 465 2.04 31.79 17.70
N ASP A 466 0.77 31.98 18.05
CA ASP A 466 0.25 33.14 18.76
C ASP A 466 0.12 32.79 20.26
N GLU A 467 0.83 33.54 21.11
CA GLU A 467 0.87 33.30 22.56
C GLU A 467 -0.43 33.72 23.26
N ASP A 468 -1.19 34.69 22.71
CA ASP A 468 -2.42 35.21 23.31
C ASP A 468 -3.68 34.55 22.71
N PHE A 469 -3.52 33.51 21.89
CA PHE A 469 -4.59 32.82 21.15
C PHE A 469 -5.75 32.30 21.99
N LEU A 470 -5.55 32.02 23.28
CA LEU A 470 -6.57 31.53 24.21
C LEU A 470 -7.23 32.65 25.05
N ASP A 471 -7.03 33.91 24.66
CA ASP A 471 -7.36 35.13 25.43
C ASP A 471 -6.63 35.22 26.79
N VAL A 472 -5.67 34.32 27.01
CA VAL A 472 -4.75 34.23 28.15
C VAL A 472 -3.38 33.89 27.58
N ASN A 473 -2.34 34.59 28.03
CA ASN A 473 -0.98 34.41 27.50
C ASN A 473 -0.41 33.01 27.85
N VAL A 474 -0.01 32.27 26.81
CA VAL A 474 0.62 30.94 26.87
C VAL A 474 1.95 31.01 26.12
N PRO A 475 3.05 31.40 26.79
CA PRO A 475 4.31 31.73 26.14
C PRO A 475 5.09 30.50 25.65
N LEU A 476 5.93 30.71 24.64
CA LEU A 476 6.75 29.66 24.02
C LEU A 476 7.78 29.03 25.00
N PRO A 477 8.06 27.71 24.88
CA PRO A 477 9.11 27.05 25.66
C PRO A 477 10.51 27.66 25.45
N VAL A 478 11.16 28.09 26.54
CA VAL A 478 12.49 28.74 26.49
C VAL A 478 13.63 27.72 26.29
N VAL A 479 14.36 27.86 25.19
CA VAL A 479 15.52 27.02 24.86
C VAL A 479 16.72 27.34 25.76
N LYS A 480 16.99 26.50 26.75
CA LYS A 480 18.13 26.66 27.69
C LYS A 480 19.52 26.51 27.04
N LYS A 481 19.63 25.82 25.91
CA LYS A 481 20.89 25.55 25.19
C LYS A 481 20.78 25.98 23.72
N THR A 482 20.79 27.28 23.46
CA THR A 482 20.69 27.86 22.11
C THR A 482 21.86 27.48 21.18
N SER A 483 22.93 26.89 21.70
CA SER A 483 23.98 26.25 20.88
C SER A 483 23.50 25.00 20.12
N LEU A 484 22.39 24.36 20.54
CA LEU A 484 21.85 23.14 19.92
C LEU A 484 20.82 23.38 18.82
N VAL A 485 20.27 24.60 18.70
CA VAL A 485 19.24 24.90 17.70
C VAL A 485 19.85 25.30 16.36
N SER A 486 19.08 25.07 15.30
CA SER A 486 19.26 25.75 14.02
C SER A 486 18.85 27.22 14.15
N LYS A 487 19.30 28.05 13.21
CA LYS A 487 18.92 29.46 13.09
C LYS A 487 18.56 29.79 11.66
N MET A 488 17.77 30.85 11.50
CA MET A 488 17.48 31.51 10.23
C MET A 488 18.48 32.64 9.97
N ASP A 489 18.47 33.20 8.74
CA ASP A 489 19.36 34.29 8.31
C ASP A 489 19.25 35.58 9.16
N ASN A 490 18.13 35.76 9.88
CA ASN A 490 17.93 36.85 10.82
C ASN A 490 18.44 36.55 12.25
N ASP A 491 19.20 35.47 12.43
CA ASP A 491 19.79 35.00 13.69
C ASP A 491 18.76 34.47 14.73
N GLU A 492 17.46 34.41 14.38
CA GLU A 492 16.40 33.79 15.20
C GLU A 492 16.35 32.26 15.02
N TYR A 493 15.75 31.55 15.97
CA TYR A 493 15.67 30.07 15.99
C TYR A 493 14.24 29.49 16.08
N VAL A 494 13.23 30.36 16.22
CA VAL A 494 11.81 30.01 16.16
C VAL A 494 11.36 30.24 14.72
N ILE A 495 11.01 29.19 14.00
CA ILE A 495 10.61 29.24 12.60
C ILE A 495 9.08 29.43 12.54
N PRO A 496 8.56 30.57 12.06
CA PRO A 496 7.12 30.81 11.99
C PRO A 496 6.48 30.18 10.75
N TYR A 497 5.34 29.52 10.94
CA TYR A 497 4.42 29.05 9.92
C TYR A 497 3.02 29.66 10.15
N GLU A 498 2.03 29.27 9.36
CA GLU A 498 0.65 29.67 9.61
C GLU A 498 0.05 28.84 10.77
N HIS A 499 -0.29 29.52 11.89
CA HIS A 499 -0.85 28.91 13.12
C HIS A 499 0.07 27.98 13.91
N PHE A 500 1.36 27.87 13.55
CA PHE A 500 2.35 27.15 14.36
C PHE A 500 3.78 27.66 14.18
N SER A 501 4.65 27.32 15.13
CA SER A 501 6.09 27.57 15.09
C SER A 501 6.88 26.28 15.37
N VAL A 502 8.08 26.17 14.79
CA VAL A 502 8.99 25.03 14.99
C VAL A 502 10.36 25.54 15.46
N VAL A 503 10.97 24.85 16.42
CA VAL A 503 12.39 25.03 16.79
C VAL A 503 13.14 23.76 16.44
N MET A 504 14.12 23.84 15.54
CA MET A 504 14.89 22.67 15.06
C MET A 504 16.16 22.42 15.89
N ASN A 505 16.43 21.17 16.26
CA ASN A 505 17.73 20.74 16.81
C ASN A 505 18.70 20.42 15.65
N LYS A 506 19.75 21.22 15.47
CA LYS A 506 20.62 21.11 14.29
C LYS A 506 21.49 19.84 14.25
N LYS A 507 21.82 19.23 15.40
CA LYS A 507 22.58 17.96 15.44
C LYS A 507 21.67 16.80 15.08
N ARG A 508 20.47 16.77 15.65
CA ARG A 508 19.49 15.69 15.45
C ARG A 508 18.74 15.80 14.12
N ARG A 509 18.68 16.99 13.52
CA ARG A 509 18.00 17.33 12.26
C ARG A 509 16.47 17.17 12.31
N LEU A 510 15.92 17.17 13.53
CA LEU A 510 14.51 17.05 13.86
C LEU A 510 14.04 18.28 14.65
N ALA A 511 12.72 18.44 14.80
CA ALA A 511 12.16 19.38 15.77
C ALA A 511 12.72 19.10 17.18
N MET A 512 13.15 20.15 17.88
CA MET A 512 13.34 20.13 19.33
C MET A 512 11.98 20.28 20.02
N PHE A 513 11.15 21.18 19.50
CA PHE A 513 9.72 21.26 19.78
C PHE A 513 8.98 22.00 18.67
N THR A 514 7.67 21.84 18.66
CA THR A 514 6.70 22.65 17.91
C THR A 514 5.70 23.27 18.88
N ALA A 515 5.09 24.38 18.48
CA ALA A 515 3.96 24.99 19.18
C ALA A 515 2.90 25.37 18.15
N SER A 516 1.65 24.94 18.33
CA SER A 516 0.55 25.22 17.38
C SER A 516 -0.72 25.70 18.09
N ASN A 517 -1.49 26.50 17.36
CA ASN A 517 -2.81 26.99 17.76
C ASN A 517 -3.87 26.21 16.96
N LEU A 518 -4.85 25.64 17.67
CA LEU A 518 -5.91 24.81 17.09
C LEU A 518 -7.25 25.48 17.33
N ASP A 519 -7.91 25.93 16.26
CA ASP A 519 -9.32 26.33 16.27
C ASP A 519 -10.18 25.16 15.74
N ALA A 520 -11.11 24.66 16.54
CA ALA A 520 -12.02 23.58 16.14
C ALA A 520 -13.33 24.06 15.48
N SER A 521 -13.60 25.38 15.50
CA SER A 521 -14.90 25.93 15.13
C SER A 521 -15.22 25.73 13.65
N VAL A 522 -16.47 25.36 13.38
CA VAL A 522 -16.97 25.11 12.00
C VAL A 522 -16.72 26.32 11.11
N LYS A 523 -16.94 27.54 11.60
CA LYS A 523 -16.73 28.79 10.85
C LYS A 523 -15.28 28.96 10.36
N MET A 524 -14.29 28.61 11.19
CA MET A 524 -12.87 28.76 10.85
C MET A 524 -12.34 27.59 10.02
N ARG A 525 -12.98 26.41 10.09
CA ARG A 525 -12.64 25.24 9.26
C ARG A 525 -13.40 25.16 7.92
N GLN A 526 -14.50 25.90 7.81
CA GLN A 526 -15.42 25.91 6.67
C GLN A 526 -15.84 27.36 6.31
N PRO A 527 -14.88 28.27 6.01
CA PRO A 527 -15.18 29.70 5.80
C PRO A 527 -16.10 29.99 4.61
N ASN A 528 -16.23 29.02 3.68
CA ASN A 528 -17.11 29.10 2.52
C ASN A 528 -18.46 28.36 2.72
N GLY A 529 -18.69 27.75 3.89
CA GLY A 529 -19.87 26.92 4.20
C GLY A 529 -19.63 25.40 4.14
N ASP A 530 -18.64 24.96 3.37
CA ASP A 530 -18.23 23.55 3.23
C ASP A 530 -16.79 23.31 3.72
N LYS A 531 -16.45 22.05 4.02
CA LYS A 531 -15.06 21.65 4.31
C LYS A 531 -14.24 21.59 3.00
N PRO A 532 -13.09 22.28 2.91
CA PRO A 532 -12.22 22.23 1.74
C PRO A 532 -11.80 20.80 1.35
N SER A 533 -11.89 20.50 0.05
CA SER A 533 -11.44 19.22 -0.52
C SER A 533 -9.92 19.13 -0.61
N ARG A 534 -9.37 17.91 -0.79
CA ARG A 534 -7.92 17.71 -1.02
C ARG A 534 -7.42 18.56 -2.19
N LYS A 535 -8.18 18.62 -3.29
CA LYS A 535 -7.82 19.40 -4.49
C LYS A 535 -7.75 20.90 -4.23
N GLU A 536 -8.67 21.45 -3.42
CA GLU A 536 -8.62 22.87 -3.03
C GLU A 536 -7.47 23.17 -2.05
N LEU A 537 -7.20 22.26 -1.11
CA LEU A 537 -6.13 22.44 -0.11
C LEU A 537 -4.72 22.32 -0.69
N THR A 538 -4.54 21.49 -1.71
CA THR A 538 -3.20 21.06 -2.18
C THR A 538 -2.93 21.35 -3.65
N GLY A 539 -3.95 21.58 -4.48
CA GLY A 539 -3.83 21.67 -5.94
C GLY A 539 -3.64 20.32 -6.67
N LEU A 540 -3.44 19.20 -5.95
CA LEU A 540 -3.18 17.89 -6.53
C LEU A 540 -4.42 17.27 -7.22
N GLY A 541 -4.18 16.42 -8.22
CA GLY A 541 -5.19 15.57 -8.86
C GLY A 541 -5.63 14.38 -7.98
N LYS A 542 -6.45 13.48 -8.53
CA LYS A 542 -6.90 12.28 -7.80
C LYS A 542 -5.71 11.39 -7.40
N ASN A 543 -4.73 11.24 -8.30
CA ASN A 543 -3.66 10.23 -8.20
C ASN A 543 -2.26 10.81 -7.90
N ASP A 544 -2.11 12.13 -7.77
CA ASP A 544 -0.84 12.71 -7.31
C ASP A 544 -0.64 12.44 -5.80
N GLN A 545 0.61 12.41 -5.33
CA GLN A 545 0.97 12.23 -3.92
C GLN A 545 1.70 13.47 -3.36
N GLU A 546 1.42 13.87 -2.10
CA GLU A 546 2.05 15.04 -1.48
C GLU A 546 3.55 14.84 -1.20
N LYS A 547 4.39 15.51 -1.98
CA LYS A 547 5.83 15.59 -1.75
C LYS A 547 6.13 16.56 -0.61
N TRP A 548 6.93 16.12 0.37
CA TRP A 548 7.46 17.00 1.42
C TRP A 548 8.71 17.73 0.93
N TYR A 549 9.03 18.86 1.56
CA TYR A 549 10.13 19.73 1.13
C TYR A 549 10.85 20.38 2.33
N THR A 550 12.11 20.75 2.13
CA THR A 550 12.94 21.39 3.16
C THR A 550 12.62 22.87 3.29
N ASP A 551 12.68 23.42 4.51
CA ASP A 551 12.52 24.86 4.72
C ASP A 551 13.81 25.61 4.30
N PRO A 552 13.76 26.53 3.34
CA PRO A 552 14.95 27.23 2.84
C PRO A 552 15.49 28.29 3.81
N ARG A 553 14.76 28.63 4.88
CA ARG A 553 15.18 29.64 5.87
C ARG A 553 16.24 29.11 6.83
N ILE A 554 16.50 27.81 6.87
CA ILE A 554 17.54 27.21 7.71
C ILE A 554 18.51 26.35 6.87
N PRO A 555 19.77 26.15 7.30
CA PRO A 555 20.73 25.31 6.57
C PRO A 555 20.20 23.89 6.31
N GLN A 556 20.42 23.38 5.09
CA GLN A 556 19.96 22.06 4.65
C GLN A 556 20.51 20.91 5.52
N ASP A 557 21.70 21.09 6.12
CA ASP A 557 22.32 20.13 7.04
C ASP A 557 21.63 20.01 8.41
N HIS A 558 20.72 20.93 8.74
CA HIS A 558 20.03 21.00 10.04
C HIS A 558 18.61 20.39 10.00
N GLN A 559 18.24 19.72 8.90
CA GLN A 559 16.94 19.10 8.65
C GLN A 559 17.13 17.81 7.82
N LEU A 560 16.15 16.91 7.82
CA LEU A 560 16.15 15.71 6.97
C LEU A 560 15.39 16.01 5.66
N PRO A 561 15.93 15.66 4.47
CA PRO A 561 15.20 15.81 3.21
C PRO A 561 14.18 14.69 3.01
N ASP A 562 13.21 14.89 2.11
CA ASP A 562 12.20 13.89 1.74
C ASP A 562 12.82 12.56 1.27
N VAL A 563 14.00 12.63 0.64
CA VAL A 563 14.78 11.47 0.17
C VAL A 563 15.26 10.55 1.31
N PHE A 564 15.42 11.06 2.54
CA PHE A 564 15.71 10.22 3.71
C PHE A 564 14.59 9.20 3.92
N TYR A 565 13.36 9.69 4.08
CA TYR A 565 12.16 8.88 4.30
C TYR A 565 11.75 8.07 3.06
N ASN A 566 12.10 8.50 1.85
CA ASN A 566 11.84 7.72 0.63
C ASN A 566 12.90 6.62 0.36
N LYS A 567 13.97 6.54 1.16
CA LYS A 567 15.07 5.56 0.99
C LYS A 567 15.54 4.93 2.31
N ASP A 568 14.72 4.99 3.35
CA ASP A 568 14.99 4.41 4.67
C ASP A 568 14.68 2.90 4.76
N ARG A 569 14.47 2.23 3.62
CA ARG A 569 14.03 0.82 3.54
C ARG A 569 12.61 0.59 4.08
N SER A 570 11.76 1.62 4.04
CA SER A 570 10.40 1.66 4.60
C SER A 570 10.36 1.53 6.13
N ALA A 571 11.43 2.00 6.80
CA ALA A 571 11.57 1.95 8.25
C ALA A 571 10.60 2.90 8.99
N PHE A 572 10.33 4.09 8.43
CA PHE A 572 9.60 5.15 9.11
C PHE A 572 8.54 5.82 8.25
N ASP A 573 7.42 6.15 8.88
CA ASP A 573 6.53 7.18 8.39
C ASP A 573 7.16 8.57 8.48
N LYS A 574 6.67 9.45 7.61
CA LYS A 574 6.81 10.91 7.71
C LYS A 574 5.85 11.42 8.80
N GLY A 575 6.17 11.14 10.07
CA GLY A 575 5.36 11.48 11.23
C GLY A 575 5.24 13.00 11.40
N HIS A 576 4.01 13.52 11.38
CA HIS A 576 3.73 14.92 11.69
C HIS A 576 3.85 15.17 13.20
N ILE A 577 4.54 16.23 13.62
CA ILE A 577 4.52 16.69 15.02
C ILE A 577 3.35 17.66 15.26
N VAL A 578 3.21 18.67 14.40
CA VAL A 578 1.97 19.46 14.22
C VAL A 578 1.12 18.78 13.16
N ARG A 579 -0.05 18.28 13.56
CA ARG A 579 -1.01 17.64 12.67
C ARG A 579 -1.67 18.64 11.73
N ARG A 580 -1.79 18.28 10.45
CA ARG A 580 -2.47 19.06 9.41
C ARG A 580 -3.89 19.50 9.80
N GLU A 581 -4.73 18.57 10.27
CA GLU A 581 -6.11 18.88 10.65
C GLU A 581 -6.24 19.79 11.89
N ASP A 582 -5.16 20.06 12.62
CA ASP A 582 -5.20 20.94 13.80
C ASP A 582 -5.03 22.42 13.41
N VAL A 583 -4.16 22.69 12.43
CA VAL A 583 -3.82 24.06 11.96
C VAL A 583 -4.54 24.49 10.68
N CYS A 584 -5.21 23.60 9.97
CA CYS A 584 -6.03 23.93 8.79
C CYS A 584 -7.34 24.64 9.16
N TRP A 585 -7.22 25.89 9.61
CA TRP A 585 -8.32 26.82 9.91
C TRP A 585 -7.98 28.24 9.42
N GLY A 586 -8.95 29.15 9.40
CA GLY A 586 -8.74 30.54 8.98
C GLY A 586 -10.01 31.29 8.61
N THR A 587 -9.91 32.61 8.43
CA THR A 587 -11.06 33.46 8.05
C THR A 587 -11.40 33.41 6.55
N GLY A 588 -10.58 32.72 5.75
CA GLY A 588 -10.80 32.51 4.32
C GLY A 588 -9.88 31.42 3.76
N ILE A 589 -10.29 30.81 2.64
CA ILE A 589 -9.67 29.59 2.09
C ILE A 589 -8.14 29.68 1.88
N GLN A 590 -7.61 30.84 1.49
CA GLN A 590 -6.17 31.06 1.26
C GLN A 590 -5.33 30.99 2.54
N GLN A 591 -5.93 31.12 3.73
CA GLN A 591 -5.26 30.86 5.01
C GLN A 591 -5.16 29.35 5.28
N ILE A 592 -6.25 28.62 5.05
CA ILE A 592 -6.30 27.16 5.22
C ILE A 592 -5.35 26.45 4.25
N ILE A 593 -5.30 26.86 2.99
CA ILE A 593 -4.33 26.35 1.99
C ILE A 593 -2.89 26.59 2.47
N ARG A 594 -2.60 27.77 3.00
CA ARG A 594 -1.25 28.15 3.47
C ARG A 594 -0.81 27.32 4.68
N ALA A 595 -1.70 27.12 5.66
CA ALA A 595 -1.46 26.23 6.79
C ALA A 595 -1.33 24.75 6.36
N ASN A 596 -2.15 24.31 5.40
CA ASN A 596 -2.07 22.97 4.81
C ASN A 596 -0.71 22.72 4.15
N GLY A 597 -0.24 23.65 3.30
CA GLY A 597 1.09 23.54 2.69
C GLY A 597 2.19 23.52 3.75
N ASP A 598 2.11 24.43 4.73
CA ASP A 598 3.12 24.57 5.77
C ASP A 598 3.38 23.28 6.57
N THR A 599 2.39 22.41 6.80
CA THR A 599 2.61 21.17 7.56
C THR A 599 3.51 20.14 6.85
N PHE A 600 3.72 20.26 5.53
CA PHE A 600 4.58 19.37 4.73
C PHE A 600 6.05 19.80 4.64
N HIS A 601 6.46 20.83 5.39
CA HIS A 601 7.89 21.08 5.59
C HIS A 601 8.51 19.96 6.41
N THR A 602 9.68 19.43 6.02
CA THR A 602 10.34 18.35 6.75
C THR A 602 10.86 18.76 8.14
N THR A 603 10.84 20.06 8.46
CA THR A 603 11.01 20.60 9.82
C THR A 603 9.89 20.17 10.78
N ASN A 604 8.67 19.95 10.29
CA ASN A 604 7.54 19.42 11.05
C ASN A 604 7.52 17.87 11.10
N CYS A 605 8.46 17.23 10.42
CA CYS A 605 8.54 15.78 10.30
C CYS A 605 9.41 15.16 11.41
N SER A 606 9.14 13.91 11.77
CA SER A 606 10.09 13.06 12.47
C SER A 606 9.91 11.58 12.10
N PRO A 607 10.99 10.78 12.10
CA PRO A 607 10.90 9.34 11.87
C PRO A 607 10.07 8.66 12.95
N GLN A 608 8.96 8.06 12.55
CA GLN A 608 8.06 7.33 13.43
C GLN A 608 7.68 5.99 12.80
N VAL A 609 7.72 4.88 13.55
CA VAL A 609 7.23 3.59 13.05
C VAL A 609 5.71 3.61 12.89
N ALA A 610 5.18 2.90 11.88
CA ALA A 610 3.79 3.05 11.46
C ALA A 610 2.76 2.63 12.54
N ASN A 611 3.08 1.62 13.34
CA ASN A 611 2.32 1.17 14.52
C ASN A 611 2.44 2.10 15.75
N TYR A 612 3.23 3.18 15.67
CA TYR A 612 3.25 4.26 16.65
C TYR A 612 2.53 5.52 16.12
N ASN A 613 2.88 5.95 14.90
CA ASN A 613 2.34 7.15 14.25
C ASN A 613 0.84 7.01 13.98
N ARG A 614 0.45 5.98 13.20
CA ARG A 614 -0.84 5.98 12.53
C ARG A 614 -1.95 5.49 13.44
N SER A 615 -2.93 6.36 13.72
CA SER A 615 -4.12 6.02 14.52
C SER A 615 -4.92 4.81 14.03
N ASN A 616 -4.81 4.47 12.72
CA ASN A 616 -5.48 3.35 12.07
C ASN A 616 -4.67 2.04 12.08
N LEU A 617 -3.45 2.05 12.63
CA LEU A 617 -2.65 0.87 12.98
C LEU A 617 -2.54 0.76 14.51
N ASP A 618 -3.61 1.14 15.20
CA ASP A 618 -3.67 1.31 16.65
C ASP A 618 -2.60 2.24 17.27
N GLY A 619 -1.91 3.05 16.45
CA GLY A 619 -0.78 3.89 16.86
C GLY A 619 -1.13 4.92 17.93
N ILE A 620 -0.38 4.87 19.03
CA ILE A 620 -0.67 5.66 20.25
C ILE A 620 -0.52 7.16 20.04
N TRP A 621 0.33 7.61 19.11
CA TRP A 621 0.47 9.02 18.74
C TRP A 621 -0.81 9.55 18.10
N GLY A 622 -1.19 9.00 16.94
CA GLY A 622 -2.42 9.39 16.25
C GLY A 622 -3.70 9.12 17.05
N LYS A 623 -3.71 8.13 17.96
CA LYS A 623 -4.82 7.93 18.92
C LYS A 623 -4.97 9.13 19.86
N LEU A 624 -3.87 9.62 20.43
CA LEU A 624 -3.89 10.81 21.29
C LEU A 624 -4.37 12.03 20.49
N GLU A 625 -3.89 12.21 19.25
CA GLU A 625 -4.32 13.32 18.39
C GLU A 625 -5.81 13.25 18.03
N ASN A 626 -6.34 12.07 17.69
CA ASN A 626 -7.78 11.90 17.47
C ASN A 626 -8.57 12.15 18.76
N TYR A 627 -8.13 11.65 19.91
CA TYR A 627 -8.80 11.89 21.19
C TYR A 627 -8.87 13.38 21.53
N VAL A 628 -7.76 14.12 21.39
CA VAL A 628 -7.71 15.57 21.60
C VAL A 628 -8.64 16.31 20.64
N ALA A 629 -8.60 15.99 19.35
CA ALA A 629 -9.50 16.57 18.35
C ALA A 629 -10.98 16.21 18.58
N GLU A 630 -11.27 15.06 19.19
CA GLU A 630 -12.64 14.63 19.51
C GLU A 630 -13.23 15.26 20.77
N GLN A 631 -12.44 15.48 21.81
CA GLN A 631 -12.90 16.22 22.99
C GLN A 631 -13.10 17.71 22.66
N ASN A 632 -12.22 18.29 21.85
CA ASN A 632 -12.17 19.72 21.55
C ASN A 632 -13.19 20.21 20.50
N LYS A 633 -14.34 19.54 20.31
CA LYS A 633 -15.24 19.75 19.15
C LYS A 633 -15.94 21.13 19.03
N ALA A 634 -15.65 22.09 19.91
CA ALA A 634 -16.13 23.48 19.82
C ALA A 634 -15.11 24.54 20.31
N GLU A 635 -13.87 24.16 20.65
CA GLU A 635 -12.97 24.94 21.51
C GLU A 635 -11.64 25.33 20.83
N ARG A 636 -10.87 26.22 21.48
CA ARG A 636 -9.50 26.62 21.09
C ARG A 636 -8.47 25.93 21.99
N LEU A 637 -7.38 25.42 21.41
CA LEU A 637 -6.23 24.88 22.14
C LEU A 637 -4.90 25.49 21.69
N SER A 638 -3.94 25.51 22.59
CA SER A 638 -2.52 25.56 22.26
C SER A 638 -1.90 24.18 22.50
N LEU A 639 -1.14 23.67 21.53
CA LEU A 639 -0.47 22.37 21.61
C LEU A 639 1.04 22.55 21.49
N PHE A 640 1.81 22.11 22.49
CA PHE A 640 3.27 21.98 22.36
C PHE A 640 3.63 20.51 22.19
N ALA A 641 4.59 20.17 21.32
CA ALA A 641 4.96 18.77 21.07
C ALA A 641 6.39 18.61 20.56
N GLY A 642 6.94 17.41 20.62
CA GLY A 642 8.23 17.09 20.01
C GLY A 642 8.77 15.71 20.40
N PRO A 643 9.87 15.27 19.78
CA PRO A 643 10.63 14.11 20.24
C PRO A 643 11.31 14.39 21.59
N VAL A 644 11.49 13.33 22.38
CA VAL A 644 12.44 13.31 23.49
C VAL A 644 13.80 12.92 22.90
N LEU A 645 14.69 13.90 22.76
CA LEU A 645 16.00 13.71 22.14
C LEU A 645 17.02 13.26 23.20
N LYS A 646 17.15 11.95 23.42
CA LYS A 646 18.13 11.34 24.34
C LYS A 646 19.50 11.21 23.67
N ASP A 647 20.58 11.10 24.46
CA ASP A 647 21.93 10.90 23.91
C ASP A 647 22.20 9.43 23.51
N ASP A 648 21.43 8.48 24.05
CA ASP A 648 21.45 7.04 23.79
C ASP A 648 20.42 6.55 22.74
N ASP A 649 19.70 7.47 22.11
CA ASP A 649 18.82 7.17 20.97
C ASP A 649 19.60 6.48 19.83
N GLN A 650 19.06 5.36 19.31
CA GLN A 650 19.72 4.47 18.34
C GLN A 650 20.07 5.17 17.02
N VAL A 651 21.26 4.90 16.48
CA VAL A 651 21.74 5.48 15.22
C VAL A 651 21.20 4.68 14.04
N PHE A 652 20.52 5.37 13.14
CA PHE A 652 20.04 4.83 11.87
C PHE A 652 20.88 5.34 10.70
N HIS A 653 21.29 4.42 9.83
CA HIS A 653 21.99 4.70 8.58
C HIS A 653 20.99 4.86 7.43
N GLY A 654 20.80 6.10 6.98
CA GLY A 654 19.92 6.48 5.87
C GLY A 654 20.67 7.19 4.74
N VAL A 655 19.94 7.76 3.77
CA VAL A 655 20.51 8.41 2.57
C VAL A 655 19.90 9.79 2.36
N THR A 656 20.66 10.74 1.82
CA THR A 656 20.20 12.08 1.42
C THR A 656 20.56 12.40 -0.03
N ASP A 657 20.12 13.56 -0.53
CA ASP A 657 20.54 14.14 -1.81
C ASP A 657 22.06 14.36 -1.92
N ARG A 658 22.80 14.30 -0.81
CA ARG A 658 24.25 14.53 -0.71
C ARG A 658 25.05 13.31 -0.23
N GLY A 659 24.42 12.14 -0.21
CA GLY A 659 25.02 10.87 0.23
C GLY A 659 24.48 10.38 1.58
N ASP A 660 25.17 9.39 2.14
CA ASP A 660 24.74 8.66 3.34
C ASP A 660 24.71 9.55 4.60
N ILE A 661 23.85 9.21 5.56
CA ILE A 661 23.63 10.01 6.76
C ILE A 661 23.35 9.14 7.99
N GLU A 662 23.98 9.51 9.10
CA GLU A 662 23.67 8.99 10.43
C GLU A 662 22.70 9.92 11.16
N VAL A 663 21.63 9.35 11.71
CA VAL A 663 20.59 10.05 12.46
C VAL A 663 20.23 9.23 13.71
N GLN A 664 20.32 9.85 14.89
CA GLN A 664 19.80 9.24 16.12
C GLN A 664 18.26 9.34 16.14
N ILE A 665 17.56 8.20 16.16
CA ILE A 665 16.10 8.10 16.07
C ILE A 665 15.48 8.17 17.48
N PRO A 666 14.58 9.12 17.76
CA PRO A 666 14.00 9.28 19.10
C PRO A 666 13.07 8.11 19.44
N GLN A 667 13.35 7.41 20.54
CA GLN A 667 12.48 6.33 21.03
C GLN A 667 11.16 6.81 21.65
N SER A 668 10.99 8.11 21.86
CA SER A 668 9.79 8.65 22.54
C SER A 668 9.50 10.09 22.12
N PHE A 669 8.24 10.49 22.21
CA PHE A 669 7.75 11.84 21.94
C PHE A 669 6.86 12.31 23.08
N TRP A 670 6.68 13.63 23.17
CA TRP A 670 5.81 14.27 24.15
C TRP A 670 4.82 15.20 23.43
N LYS A 671 3.64 15.36 24.02
CA LYS A 671 2.60 16.31 23.59
C LYS A 671 1.93 16.90 24.83
N LEU A 672 1.81 18.22 24.86
CA LEU A 672 1.24 19.03 25.93
C LEU A 672 0.02 19.76 25.37
N VAL A 673 -1.15 19.42 25.88
CA VAL A 673 -2.43 20.03 25.50
C VAL A 673 -2.74 21.14 26.49
N ILE A 674 -2.97 22.36 26.00
CA ILE A 674 -3.28 23.54 26.82
C ILE A 674 -4.63 24.11 26.37
N SER A 675 -5.58 24.23 27.31
CA SER A 675 -6.85 24.93 27.12
C SER A 675 -7.00 26.07 28.14
N ALA A 676 -7.96 26.96 27.91
CA ALA A 676 -8.33 28.02 28.85
C ALA A 676 -9.83 27.99 29.14
N GLU A 677 -10.20 28.05 30.41
CA GLU A 677 -11.59 28.06 30.88
C GLU A 677 -11.71 29.06 32.03
N ASP A 678 -12.70 29.96 31.98
CA ASP A 678 -12.87 31.09 32.93
C ASP A 678 -11.58 31.91 33.18
N GLY A 679 -10.74 32.05 32.14
CA GLY A 679 -9.47 32.77 32.22
C GLY A 679 -8.37 32.02 33.01
N GLN A 680 -8.53 30.72 33.24
CA GLN A 680 -7.53 29.85 33.88
C GLN A 680 -7.04 28.79 32.89
N LEU A 681 -5.72 28.58 32.84
CA LEU A 681 -5.11 27.57 31.97
C LEU A 681 -5.23 26.17 32.58
N LYS A 682 -5.58 25.18 31.75
CA LYS A 682 -5.52 23.75 32.06
C LYS A 682 -4.51 23.10 31.12
N ALA A 683 -3.59 22.30 31.66
CA ALA A 683 -2.48 21.72 30.91
C ALA A 683 -2.35 20.21 31.17
N TYR A 684 -2.26 19.43 30.09
CA TYR A 684 -2.21 17.95 30.13
C TYR A 684 -1.01 17.45 29.33
N ALA A 685 -0.03 16.90 30.04
CA ALA A 685 1.22 16.40 29.45
C ALA A 685 1.15 14.88 29.21
N PHE A 686 1.56 14.45 28.02
CA PHE A 686 1.67 13.06 27.61
C PHE A 686 3.08 12.78 27.12
N VAL A 687 3.62 11.61 27.46
CA VAL A 687 4.82 11.04 26.86
C VAL A 687 4.44 9.66 26.33
N LEU A 688 4.85 9.37 25.09
CA LEU A 688 4.52 8.16 24.37
C LEU A 688 5.81 7.60 23.76
N GLU A 689 5.98 6.28 23.82
CA GLU A 689 7.20 5.59 23.37
C GLU A 689 6.93 4.76 22.11
N GLN A 690 7.88 4.72 21.19
CA GLN A 690 7.80 3.91 19.98
C GLN A 690 8.77 2.72 20.06
N ASP A 691 8.28 1.53 19.70
CA ASP A 691 9.11 0.34 19.65
C ASP A 691 9.91 0.31 18.35
N LEU A 692 11.23 0.34 18.47
CA LEU A 692 12.16 0.29 17.34
C LEU A 692 12.77 -1.11 17.13
N SER A 693 12.35 -2.12 17.89
CA SER A 693 12.94 -3.48 17.85
C SER A 693 12.82 -4.19 16.49
N SER A 694 11.85 -3.80 15.66
CA SER A 694 11.64 -4.29 14.29
C SER A 694 12.23 -3.38 13.19
N THR A 695 12.97 -2.33 13.57
CA THR A 695 13.55 -1.36 12.63
C THR A 695 14.91 -1.86 12.10
N PRO A 696 15.15 -1.93 10.78
CA PRO A 696 16.40 -2.43 10.22
C PRO A 696 17.51 -1.36 10.31
N PHE A 697 18.20 -1.31 11.45
CA PHE A 697 19.28 -0.35 11.72
C PHE A 697 20.60 -0.69 10.98
N GLU A 698 20.89 -1.98 10.79
CA GLU A 698 22.13 -2.49 10.18
C GLU A 698 21.87 -3.34 8.92
N PHE A 699 22.87 -4.10 8.45
CA PHE A 699 22.73 -5.07 7.37
C PHE A 699 22.11 -6.38 7.90
N ASP A 700 20.78 -6.40 8.04
CA ASP A 700 20.06 -7.59 8.47
C ASP A 700 19.97 -8.64 7.35
N VAL A 701 20.41 -9.87 7.65
CA VAL A 701 20.30 -11.02 6.76
C VAL A 701 18.85 -11.51 6.77
N THR A 702 18.10 -11.28 5.69
CA THR A 702 16.67 -11.63 5.67
C THR A 702 16.43 -13.15 5.81
N PRO A 703 15.23 -13.60 6.24
CA PRO A 703 14.92 -15.02 6.38
C PRO A 703 15.04 -15.87 5.11
N GLU A 704 15.11 -15.26 3.92
CA GLU A 704 15.44 -15.94 2.66
C GLU A 704 16.91 -16.38 2.63
N TRP A 705 17.80 -15.55 3.16
CA TRP A 705 19.26 -15.72 3.09
C TRP A 705 19.85 -16.39 4.34
N ALA A 706 19.17 -16.30 5.48
CA ALA A 706 19.58 -16.97 6.73
C ALA A 706 19.88 -18.49 6.59
N PRO A 707 19.14 -19.30 5.78
CA PRO A 707 19.47 -20.71 5.56
C PRO A 707 20.75 -20.97 4.74
N TYR A 708 21.29 -19.93 4.09
CA TYR A 708 22.53 -19.96 3.29
C TYR A 708 23.70 -19.26 4.00
N LEU A 709 23.44 -18.59 5.12
CA LEU A 709 24.44 -17.91 5.92
C LEU A 709 25.40 -18.95 6.53
N VAL A 710 26.70 -18.66 6.46
CA VAL A 710 27.77 -19.47 7.06
C VAL A 710 28.79 -18.56 7.71
N SER A 711 29.44 -19.03 8.77
CA SER A 711 30.58 -18.32 9.38
C SER A 711 31.75 -18.20 8.40
N THR A 712 32.59 -17.19 8.62
CA THR A 712 33.83 -16.95 7.86
C THR A 712 34.71 -18.20 7.79
N LYS A 713 34.82 -18.95 8.89
CA LYS A 713 35.57 -20.22 8.97
C LYS A 713 34.96 -21.36 8.16
N GLN A 714 33.64 -21.42 8.07
CA GLN A 714 32.95 -22.39 7.22
C GLN A 714 33.13 -22.03 5.73
N LEU A 715 33.19 -20.73 5.41
CA LEU A 715 33.46 -20.26 4.06
C LEU A 715 34.89 -20.61 3.59
N GLU A 716 35.91 -20.42 4.44
CA GLU A 716 37.28 -20.88 4.17
C GLU A 716 37.35 -22.40 3.96
N ALA A 717 36.70 -23.17 4.85
CA ALA A 717 36.68 -24.64 4.76
C ALA A 717 35.94 -25.18 3.52
N LEU A 718 35.21 -24.33 2.78
CA LEU A 718 34.59 -24.63 1.50
C LEU A 718 35.41 -24.13 0.30
N LEU A 719 36.37 -23.22 0.51
CA LEU A 719 37.15 -22.52 -0.52
C LEU A 719 38.65 -22.80 -0.34
N ASP A 720 39.01 -24.07 -0.56
CA ASP A 720 40.37 -24.59 -0.46
C ASP A 720 41.37 -23.73 -1.27
N GLY A 721 42.32 -23.10 -0.57
CA GLY A 721 43.39 -22.29 -1.17
C GLY A 721 43.66 -20.90 -0.57
N PHE A 722 42.87 -20.40 0.39
CA PHE A 722 43.16 -19.13 1.09
C PHE A 722 42.72 -19.09 2.56
N GLU A 723 43.27 -18.11 3.30
CA GLU A 723 42.94 -17.78 4.70
C GLU A 723 42.44 -16.31 4.74
N LEU A 724 41.39 -16.04 5.52
CA LEU A 724 40.84 -14.70 5.72
C LEU A 724 41.65 -13.95 6.79
N PRO A 725 41.93 -12.65 6.63
CA PRO A 725 42.61 -11.87 7.66
C PRO A 725 41.86 -11.92 9.00
N ARG A 726 42.61 -12.08 10.11
CA ARG A 726 42.07 -12.16 11.48
C ARG A 726 41.09 -11.04 11.87
N ALA A 727 41.17 -9.87 11.24
CA ALA A 727 40.22 -8.77 11.42
C ALA A 727 38.81 -9.11 10.91
N ILE A 728 38.68 -9.92 9.85
CA ILE A 728 37.41 -10.40 9.31
C ILE A 728 36.79 -11.44 10.26
N HIS A 729 37.57 -12.39 10.78
CA HIS A 729 37.09 -13.32 11.81
C HIS A 729 36.67 -12.64 13.11
N ALA A 730 37.27 -11.50 13.45
CA ALA A 730 36.88 -10.70 14.62
C ALA A 730 35.63 -9.84 14.37
N ALA A 731 35.13 -9.78 13.13
CA ALA A 731 33.93 -9.06 12.72
C ALA A 731 32.80 -10.00 12.21
N ASP A 732 32.98 -11.31 12.37
CA ASP A 732 32.03 -12.34 11.90
C ASP A 732 30.71 -12.27 12.68
N GLN A 733 29.62 -11.95 11.97
CA GLN A 733 28.29 -11.78 12.56
C GLN A 733 27.47 -13.08 12.66
N PHE A 734 28.02 -14.23 12.23
CA PHE A 734 27.29 -15.52 12.24
C PHE A 734 26.83 -15.95 13.66
N GLU A 735 27.59 -15.59 14.69
CA GLU A 735 27.27 -15.89 16.10
C GLU A 735 26.65 -14.69 16.85
N SER A 736 26.23 -13.64 16.14
CA SER A 736 25.48 -12.51 16.74
C SER A 736 24.07 -12.94 17.19
N ASP A 737 23.47 -12.21 18.14
CA ASP A 737 22.12 -12.51 18.62
C ASP A 737 21.07 -12.45 17.49
N SER A 738 21.17 -11.48 16.57
CA SER A 738 20.29 -11.39 15.39
C SER A 738 20.41 -12.62 14.47
N ALA A 739 21.63 -12.98 14.07
CA ALA A 739 21.87 -14.16 13.23
C ALA A 739 21.46 -15.47 13.92
N SER A 740 21.76 -15.60 15.21
CA SER A 740 21.38 -16.74 16.03
C SER A 740 19.86 -16.89 16.11
N GLU A 741 19.10 -15.81 16.31
CA GLU A 741 17.65 -15.88 16.39
C GLU A 741 17.00 -16.22 15.04
N LEU A 742 17.50 -15.66 13.93
CA LEU A 742 17.11 -16.04 12.56
C LEU A 742 17.34 -17.54 12.28
N LEU A 743 18.49 -18.07 12.71
CA LEU A 743 18.82 -19.49 12.57
C LEU A 743 17.94 -20.38 13.47
N HIS A 744 17.59 -19.94 14.68
CA HIS A 744 16.71 -20.69 15.60
C HIS A 744 15.24 -20.69 15.17
N ARG A 745 14.75 -19.61 14.55
CA ARG A 745 13.40 -19.52 13.96
C ARG A 745 13.27 -20.38 12.69
N THR A 746 14.38 -20.82 12.10
CA THR A 746 14.42 -21.66 10.89
C THR A 746 14.40 -23.17 11.24
N PRO A 747 13.34 -23.94 10.91
CA PRO A 747 13.24 -25.34 11.34
C PRO A 747 14.26 -26.26 10.62
N ILE A 748 15.27 -26.71 11.38
CA ILE A 748 16.37 -27.56 10.88
C ILE A 748 15.83 -28.89 10.32
N ARG A 749 15.67 -28.98 8.98
CA ARG A 749 15.44 -30.23 8.26
C ARG A 749 16.67 -31.14 8.39
N LYS A 750 16.68 -32.00 9.41
CA LYS A 750 17.68 -33.07 9.56
C LYS A 750 17.73 -33.93 8.29
N ARG A 751 18.81 -33.78 7.51
CA ARG A 751 19.14 -34.69 6.40
C ARG A 751 19.20 -36.12 6.96
N ARG A 752 18.40 -37.04 6.40
CA ARG A 752 18.66 -38.48 6.57
C ARG A 752 19.98 -38.81 5.88
N LYS A 753 20.76 -39.69 6.51
CA LYS A 753 21.87 -40.40 5.86
C LYS A 753 21.31 -41.53 5.00
#